data_AF-A0A5B8NJ65-F1
#
_entry.id   AF-A0A5B8NJ65-F1
#
_cell.length_a   1.000
_cell.length_b   1.000
_cell.length_c   1.000
_cell.angle_alpha   90.00
_cell.angle_beta   90.00
_cell.angle_gamma   90.00
#
_symmetry.space_group_name_H-M   'P 1'
#
loop_
_entity.id
_entity.type
_entity.pdbx_description
1 polymer ?
#
loop_
_entity_poly.entity_id
_entity_poly.type
_entity_poly.pdbx_seq_one_letter_code
_entity_poly.pdbx_strand_id
1 'polypeptide(L)'
;MTQLDQETWLNELIRLSRETSVGKQLPNAFYVHVSALPALCETLQAYEQKARSVVEKDIAEATLIKYSFSEPKISYLFYPDFDRVAHPPLKASLQVNLVTLEVSYRSYHDTVNPPILHRKETFVTPEYPYYQTFVQLTQQEKALGLLTQSRYIGTQREWEQKLRDRAVEIQGHQVISHQATHQKKPKIERHKAAIVRHQISRPVRVALEAELFTEGTTFFDYGCGYGGDIERIAEKGYDSRGWDPYYSPDTPLVEADIVNLGYVINVIEDTQERREALINAWKLTRRVLIVSAQVLINDSSNRQVAYGDGVITRRNTFQKYYEQEELKAYIDQVLGVDALPIGLGVYLVFRDSRQAETFRASRFRSHAKTPRLQKRVRRFEDYQTLLTPLMDFMTERGRLPAKGELPEESQIKAELGGLRRAFKVILQATNQEDWNAITQQRSEELKLYLATALLTHRPKFKDFSATVRQDIKGLFGSFKQACAEAEAMLFSLSDQEVIEQLCRESKIGLKLSKSLLVHISSLEELDPLLRLYEACASRTVGRLENVTVIQFYLAKPKIAYLSYPEFDRDPHPPLKAKMEINLGDLNVYYTEYNQNNPPLLHEKDKLVSSDYPLYEKFARLTQQERDWGLLDDFKAIRDRRGWLKCLEEHGAELKNHHLRWRKDLDLYRLKILKSQVQQRRRQQKKSQ
;
A
#
# COMPACT_ATOMS: atom_id res chain seq x y z
N MET A 1 21.55 -25.78 30.93
CA MET A 1 21.02 -25.34 29.63
C MET A 1 21.66 -24.01 29.30
N THR A 2 22.47 -23.96 28.25
CA THR A 2 22.94 -22.73 27.59
C THR A 2 21.75 -21.82 27.28
N GLN A 3 21.95 -20.49 27.27
CA GLN A 3 20.90 -19.55 26.85
C GLN A 3 20.37 -19.99 25.48
N LEU A 4 19.07 -20.30 25.40
CA LEU A 4 18.41 -20.57 24.12
C LEU A 4 18.34 -19.26 23.33
N ASP A 5 19.38 -18.97 22.55
CA ASP A 5 19.28 -17.99 21.47
C ASP A 5 18.51 -18.56 20.28
N GLN A 6 17.97 -17.68 19.42
CA GLN A 6 17.08 -18.07 18.33
C GLN A 6 17.76 -18.92 17.26
N GLU A 7 19.06 -18.71 17.02
CA GLU A 7 19.82 -19.39 15.98
C GLU A 7 20.15 -20.84 16.40
N THR A 8 20.54 -21.04 17.66
CA THR A 8 20.77 -22.34 18.26
C THR A 8 19.48 -23.15 18.34
N TRP A 9 18.36 -22.52 18.75
CA TRP A 9 17.03 -23.15 18.79
C TRP A 9 16.60 -23.68 17.43
N LEU A 10 16.69 -22.85 16.38
CA LEU A 10 16.28 -23.21 15.02
C LEU A 10 17.10 -24.40 14.49
N ASN A 11 18.42 -24.31 14.60
CA ASN A 11 19.34 -25.34 14.08
C ASN A 11 19.18 -26.67 14.83
N GLU A 12 19.03 -26.62 16.16
CA GLU A 12 18.80 -27.80 17.00
C GLU A 12 17.45 -28.46 16.70
N LEU A 13 16.36 -27.70 16.62
CA LEU A 13 15.04 -28.24 16.32
C LEU A 13 14.95 -28.86 14.92
N ILE A 14 15.52 -28.22 13.90
CA ILE A 14 15.51 -28.77 12.54
C ILE A 14 16.25 -30.11 12.50
N ARG A 15 17.39 -30.21 13.20
CA ARG A 15 18.15 -31.46 13.30
C ARG A 15 17.34 -32.53 14.01
N LEU A 16 16.85 -32.26 15.22
CA LEU A 16 16.11 -33.23 16.05
C LEU A 16 14.79 -33.68 15.40
N SER A 17 14.07 -32.77 14.74
CA SER A 17 12.81 -33.09 14.05
C SER A 17 13.00 -33.90 12.75
N ARG A 18 14.22 -33.98 12.20
CA ARG A 18 14.54 -34.87 11.07
C ARG A 18 14.97 -36.25 11.51
N GLU A 19 15.47 -36.38 12.73
CA GLU A 19 15.94 -37.64 13.31
C GLU A 19 14.80 -38.48 13.94
N THR A 20 13.61 -37.89 14.12
CA THR A 20 12.44 -38.60 14.65
C THR A 20 11.68 -39.36 13.56
N SER A 21 11.17 -40.54 13.93
CA SER A 21 10.38 -41.42 13.06
C SER A 21 8.91 -41.01 12.95
N VAL A 22 8.45 -40.07 13.78
CA VAL A 22 7.05 -39.64 13.86
C VAL A 22 6.94 -38.12 13.98
N GLY A 23 5.92 -37.54 13.32
CA GLY A 23 5.63 -36.12 13.37
C GLY A 23 5.68 -35.46 11.99
N LYS A 24 4.89 -34.39 11.84
CA LYS A 24 4.73 -33.65 10.60
C LYS A 24 5.66 -32.45 10.59
N GLN A 25 6.60 -32.45 9.65
CA GLN A 25 7.48 -31.32 9.40
C GLN A 25 6.87 -30.36 8.37
N LEU A 26 6.76 -29.08 8.73
CA LEU A 26 6.40 -27.98 7.84
C LEU A 26 7.53 -26.94 7.84
N PRO A 27 7.61 -26.02 6.85
CA PRO A 27 8.73 -25.07 6.74
C PRO A 27 9.00 -24.24 8.00
N ASN A 28 7.96 -23.94 8.78
CA ASN A 28 8.05 -23.02 9.93
C ASN A 28 7.83 -23.72 11.28
N ALA A 29 7.50 -25.01 11.31
CA ALA A 29 7.20 -25.73 12.55
C ALA A 29 7.19 -27.25 12.38
N PHE A 30 7.39 -27.94 13.50
CA PHE A 30 7.24 -29.38 13.65
C PHE A 30 6.03 -29.71 14.54
N TYR A 31 5.25 -30.72 14.18
CA TYR A 31 4.01 -31.07 14.85
C TYR A 31 3.96 -32.56 15.19
N VAL A 32 3.43 -32.89 16.36
CA VAL A 32 3.26 -34.27 16.81
C VAL A 32 1.97 -34.40 17.63
N HIS A 33 1.32 -35.54 17.57
CA HIS A 33 0.20 -35.86 18.45
C HIS A 33 0.69 -36.16 19.87
N VAL A 34 -0.07 -35.81 20.89
CA VAL A 34 0.34 -36.02 22.29
C VAL A 34 0.69 -37.47 22.62
N SER A 35 0.02 -38.43 21.97
CA SER A 35 0.32 -39.86 22.13
C SER A 35 1.69 -40.28 21.57
N ALA A 36 2.26 -39.50 20.65
CA ALA A 36 3.56 -39.75 20.04
C ALA A 36 4.70 -39.00 20.75
N LEU A 37 4.41 -38.19 21.78
CA LEU A 37 5.41 -37.51 22.60
C LEU A 37 6.47 -38.48 23.19
N PRO A 38 6.11 -39.67 23.72
CA PRO A 38 7.10 -40.62 24.26
C PRO A 38 8.05 -41.19 23.19
N ALA A 39 7.67 -41.12 21.91
CA ALA A 39 8.50 -41.59 20.79
C ALA A 39 9.48 -40.53 20.26
N LEU A 40 9.43 -39.30 20.78
CA LEU A 40 10.39 -38.25 20.46
C LEU A 40 11.70 -38.45 21.25
N CYS A 41 12.78 -37.83 20.81
CA CYS A 41 14.03 -37.83 21.57
C CYS A 41 13.90 -37.05 22.89
N GLU A 42 14.76 -37.38 23.86
CA GLU A 42 14.73 -36.79 25.21
C GLU A 42 14.77 -35.26 25.21
N THR A 43 15.49 -34.63 24.28
CA THR A 43 15.57 -33.17 24.17
C THR A 43 14.23 -32.52 23.79
N LEU A 44 13.50 -33.10 22.83
CA LEU A 44 12.17 -32.59 22.44
C LEU A 44 11.14 -32.78 23.55
N GLN A 45 11.26 -33.90 24.29
CA GLN A 45 10.45 -34.15 25.49
C GLN A 45 10.78 -33.12 26.59
N ALA A 46 12.06 -32.81 26.81
CA ALA A 46 12.48 -31.82 27.81
C ALA A 46 11.96 -30.41 27.50
N TYR A 47 11.94 -30.00 26.23
CA TYR A 47 11.34 -28.71 25.86
C TYR A 47 9.83 -28.67 26.13
N GLU A 48 9.12 -29.76 25.83
CA GLU A 48 7.70 -29.88 26.13
C GLU A 48 7.45 -29.84 27.65
N GLN A 49 8.23 -30.58 28.44
CA GLN A 49 8.13 -30.58 29.90
C GLN A 49 8.34 -29.17 30.48
N LYS A 50 9.29 -28.41 29.92
CA LYS A 50 9.52 -27.02 30.30
C LYS A 50 8.33 -26.12 29.93
N ALA A 51 7.70 -26.31 28.77
CA ALA A 51 6.48 -25.58 28.44
C ALA A 51 5.32 -25.97 29.36
N ARG A 52 5.20 -27.26 29.67
CA ARG A 52 4.14 -27.84 30.51
C ARG A 52 4.20 -27.35 31.96
N SER A 53 5.39 -27.10 32.51
CA SER A 53 5.54 -26.68 33.92
C SER A 53 4.92 -25.33 34.24
N VAL A 54 4.60 -24.51 33.24
CA VAL A 54 4.04 -23.16 33.41
C VAL A 54 2.57 -23.05 32.99
N VAL A 55 1.91 -24.18 32.69
CA VAL A 55 0.49 -24.20 32.32
C VAL A 55 -0.35 -24.76 33.46
N GLU A 56 -1.24 -23.92 33.99
CA GLU A 56 -2.16 -24.28 35.08
C GLU A 56 -3.33 -25.12 34.53
N LYS A 57 -3.11 -26.44 34.46
CA LYS A 57 -4.09 -27.55 34.38
C LYS A 57 -4.89 -27.87 33.09
N ASP A 58 -4.99 -27.03 32.06
CA ASP A 58 -5.90 -27.33 30.91
C ASP A 58 -5.24 -27.84 29.60
N ILE A 59 -4.09 -28.51 29.67
CA ILE A 59 -3.50 -29.19 28.48
C ILE A 59 -3.87 -30.68 28.36
N ALA A 60 -4.65 -31.22 29.29
CA ALA A 60 -5.04 -32.63 29.27
C ALA A 60 -5.83 -33.01 28.00
N GLU A 61 -6.55 -32.04 27.43
CA GLU A 61 -7.31 -32.19 26.18
C GLU A 61 -6.52 -31.74 24.94
N ALA A 62 -5.25 -31.37 25.09
CA ALA A 62 -4.42 -31.00 23.96
C ALA A 62 -4.25 -32.20 23.02
N THR A 63 -4.44 -31.96 21.73
CA THR A 63 -4.35 -33.02 20.71
C THR A 63 -2.97 -33.03 20.07
N LEU A 64 -2.49 -31.86 19.63
CA LEU A 64 -1.20 -31.72 18.97
C LEU A 64 -0.28 -30.77 19.75
N ILE A 65 1.00 -31.08 19.69
CA ILE A 65 2.10 -30.26 20.18
C ILE A 65 2.83 -29.72 18.94
N LYS A 66 2.97 -28.40 18.87
CA LYS A 66 3.67 -27.67 17.81
C LYS A 66 4.94 -27.06 18.38
N TYR A 67 6.07 -27.39 17.78
CA TYR A 67 7.36 -26.77 18.00
C TYR A 67 7.61 -25.73 16.90
N SER A 68 7.75 -24.46 17.28
CA SER A 68 8.02 -23.38 16.31
C SER A 68 9.49 -23.38 15.92
N PHE A 69 9.79 -23.26 14.62
CA PHE A 69 11.19 -23.12 14.17
C PHE A 69 11.69 -21.67 14.28
N SER A 70 10.82 -20.67 14.11
CA SER A 70 11.22 -19.26 14.09
C SER A 70 11.55 -18.70 15.47
N GLU A 71 10.96 -19.25 16.52
CA GLU A 71 11.04 -18.71 17.88
C GLU A 71 10.96 -19.86 18.90
N PRO A 72 11.57 -19.72 20.09
CA PRO A 72 11.55 -20.71 21.16
C PRO A 72 10.17 -20.83 21.81
N LYS A 73 9.20 -21.33 21.05
CA LYS A 73 7.79 -21.43 21.41
C LYS A 73 7.26 -22.83 21.17
N ILE A 74 6.48 -23.31 22.13
CA ILE A 74 5.66 -24.53 22.02
C ILE A 74 4.19 -24.12 22.01
N SER A 75 3.38 -24.78 21.21
CA SER A 75 1.93 -24.56 21.21
C SER A 75 1.16 -25.87 21.32
N TYR A 76 0.16 -25.88 22.18
CA TYR A 76 -0.81 -26.95 22.35
C TYR A 76 -2.06 -26.60 21.53
N LEU A 77 -2.46 -27.50 20.63
CA LEU A 77 -3.58 -27.30 19.72
C LEU A 77 -4.70 -28.28 20.04
N PHE A 78 -5.93 -27.78 20.13
CA PHE A 78 -7.09 -28.53 20.59
C PHE A 78 -8.00 -28.88 19.41
N TYR A 79 -8.10 -30.18 19.12
CA TYR A 79 -8.98 -30.79 18.13
C TYR A 79 -9.80 -31.90 18.82
N PRO A 80 -10.88 -31.56 19.56
CA PRO A 80 -11.65 -32.54 20.32
C PRO A 80 -12.25 -33.66 19.46
N ASP A 81 -12.44 -33.39 18.17
CA ASP A 81 -12.96 -34.32 17.17
C ASP A 81 -11.87 -35.02 16.34
N PHE A 82 -10.61 -35.06 16.83
CA PHE A 82 -9.45 -35.52 16.07
C PHE A 82 -9.64 -36.89 15.43
N ASP A 83 -10.19 -37.86 16.17
CA ASP A 83 -10.40 -39.21 15.64
C ASP A 83 -11.62 -39.28 14.73
N ARG A 84 -12.72 -38.66 15.15
CA ARG A 84 -14.04 -38.82 14.53
C ARG A 84 -14.16 -38.11 13.18
N VAL A 85 -13.61 -36.91 13.05
CA VAL A 85 -13.74 -36.08 11.83
C VAL A 85 -12.50 -36.26 10.96
N ALA A 86 -12.67 -36.40 9.65
CA ALA A 86 -11.56 -36.52 8.70
C ALA A 86 -10.59 -35.33 8.78
N HIS A 87 -11.14 -34.12 8.73
CA HIS A 87 -10.41 -32.86 8.81
C HIS A 87 -10.97 -31.98 9.94
N PRO A 88 -10.63 -32.28 11.20
CA PRO A 88 -11.19 -31.58 12.35
C PRO A 88 -10.77 -30.10 12.33
N PRO A 89 -11.69 -29.16 12.64
CA PRO A 89 -11.36 -27.75 12.80
C PRO A 89 -10.63 -27.49 14.13
N LEU A 90 -9.70 -26.55 14.12
CA LEU A 90 -9.00 -26.09 15.32
C LEU A 90 -9.99 -25.34 16.23
N LYS A 91 -10.10 -25.76 17.50
CA LYS A 91 -11.00 -25.12 18.47
C LYS A 91 -10.32 -24.12 19.38
N ALA A 92 -9.09 -24.39 19.76
CA ALA A 92 -8.29 -23.48 20.58
C ALA A 92 -6.79 -23.71 20.33
N SER A 93 -5.98 -22.73 20.72
CA SER A 93 -4.52 -22.86 20.78
C SER A 93 -3.99 -22.18 22.03
N LEU A 94 -3.11 -22.88 22.76
CA LEU A 94 -2.35 -22.34 23.88
C LEU A 94 -0.87 -22.33 23.49
N GLN A 95 -0.21 -21.18 23.60
CA GLN A 95 1.19 -21.00 23.25
C GLN A 95 2.01 -20.61 24.48
N VAL A 96 3.19 -21.21 24.61
CA VAL A 96 4.14 -20.95 25.68
C VAL A 96 5.48 -20.51 25.07
N ASN A 97 5.99 -19.37 25.52
CA ASN A 97 7.35 -18.94 25.21
C ASN A 97 8.34 -19.59 26.19
N LEU A 98 9.31 -20.36 25.69
CA LEU A 98 10.27 -21.10 26.51
C LEU A 98 11.35 -20.21 27.15
N VAL A 99 11.47 -18.95 26.72
CA VAL A 99 12.40 -17.97 27.29
C VAL A 99 11.71 -17.12 28.34
N THR A 100 10.59 -16.49 28.00
CA THR A 100 9.86 -15.58 28.92
C THR A 100 8.89 -16.32 29.84
N LEU A 101 8.54 -17.56 29.53
CA LEU A 101 7.52 -18.36 30.21
C LEU A 101 6.10 -17.76 30.14
N GLU A 102 5.89 -16.77 29.27
CA GLU A 102 4.57 -16.21 29.01
C GLU A 102 3.67 -17.19 28.28
N VAL A 103 2.41 -17.22 28.70
CA VAL A 103 1.36 -18.08 28.15
C VAL A 103 0.32 -17.23 27.43
N SER A 104 -0.04 -17.62 26.20
CA SER A 104 -1.08 -16.97 25.40
C SER A 104 -2.13 -18.00 24.98
N TYR A 105 -3.40 -17.68 25.19
CA TYR A 105 -4.53 -18.53 24.80
C TYR A 105 -5.37 -17.85 23.71
N ARG A 106 -5.84 -18.62 22.74
CA ARG A 106 -6.74 -18.17 21.68
C ARG A 106 -7.84 -19.20 21.43
N SER A 107 -9.08 -18.76 21.48
CA SER A 107 -10.27 -19.55 21.11
C SER A 107 -10.64 -19.30 19.64
N TYR A 108 -11.09 -20.35 18.96
CA TYR A 108 -11.61 -20.31 17.58
C TYR A 108 -13.10 -20.67 17.52
N HIS A 109 -13.80 -20.74 18.66
CA HIS A 109 -15.20 -21.17 18.74
C HIS A 109 -16.14 -20.37 17.81
N ASP A 110 -15.95 -19.05 17.74
CA ASP A 110 -16.80 -18.15 16.94
C ASP A 110 -16.24 -17.88 15.53
N THR A 111 -15.19 -18.61 15.12
CA THR A 111 -14.57 -18.44 13.80
C THR A 111 -15.43 -19.11 12.73
N VAL A 112 -15.94 -18.32 11.78
CA VAL A 112 -16.79 -18.81 10.68
C VAL A 112 -16.03 -19.73 9.71
N ASN A 113 -14.70 -19.60 9.61
CA ASN A 113 -13.86 -20.40 8.73
C ASN A 113 -12.57 -20.85 9.45
N PRO A 114 -12.64 -21.84 10.36
CA PRO A 114 -11.50 -22.24 11.17
C PRO A 114 -10.44 -22.97 10.33
N PRO A 115 -9.16 -22.93 10.75
CA PRO A 115 -8.14 -23.82 10.22
C PRO A 115 -8.51 -25.28 10.45
N ILE A 116 -8.26 -26.15 9.49
CA ILE A 116 -8.54 -27.59 9.59
C ILE A 116 -7.26 -28.42 9.47
N LEU A 117 -7.32 -29.63 10.01
CA LEU A 117 -6.19 -30.53 10.01
C LEU A 117 -6.22 -31.50 8.81
N HIS A 118 -5.06 -31.67 8.17
CA HIS A 118 -4.86 -32.62 7.06
C HIS A 118 -3.75 -33.62 7.37
N ARG A 119 -3.84 -34.80 6.75
CA ARG A 119 -2.83 -35.85 6.84
C ARG A 119 -2.56 -36.31 8.26
N LYS A 120 -3.62 -36.77 8.94
CA LYS A 120 -3.55 -37.14 10.36
C LYS A 120 -2.54 -38.25 10.64
N GLU A 121 -2.26 -39.11 9.65
CA GLU A 121 -1.27 -40.19 9.74
C GLU A 121 0.14 -39.70 10.04
N THR A 122 0.44 -38.43 9.74
CA THR A 122 1.78 -37.87 9.97
C THR A 122 2.04 -37.46 11.41
N PHE A 123 1.01 -37.28 12.24
CA PHE A 123 1.18 -36.80 13.61
C PHE A 123 1.26 -37.93 14.66
N VAL A 124 0.84 -39.15 14.30
CA VAL A 124 0.70 -40.30 15.22
C VAL A 124 1.64 -41.44 14.82
N THR A 125 1.92 -42.36 15.74
CA THR A 125 2.72 -43.55 15.45
C THR A 125 1.89 -44.63 14.73
N PRO A 126 2.52 -45.62 14.08
CA PRO A 126 1.82 -46.73 13.42
C PRO A 126 0.90 -47.56 14.33
N GLU A 127 1.17 -47.59 15.64
CA GLU A 127 0.39 -48.31 16.65
C GLU A 127 -0.89 -47.56 17.07
N TYR A 128 -1.09 -46.33 16.59
CA TYR A 128 -2.27 -45.54 16.91
C TYR A 128 -3.54 -46.22 16.36
N PRO A 129 -4.63 -46.34 17.16
CA PRO A 129 -5.80 -47.16 16.79
C PRO A 129 -6.42 -46.86 15.42
N TYR A 130 -6.38 -45.59 14.98
CA TYR A 130 -6.92 -45.15 13.69
C TYR A 130 -5.86 -44.87 12.61
N TYR A 131 -4.59 -45.25 12.84
CA TYR A 131 -3.48 -44.96 11.93
C TYR A 131 -3.79 -45.41 10.50
N GLN A 132 -4.19 -46.68 10.32
CA GLN A 132 -4.45 -47.25 9.01
C GLN A 132 -5.61 -46.55 8.29
N THR A 133 -6.64 -46.15 9.03
CA THR A 133 -7.77 -45.36 8.52
C THR A 133 -7.31 -44.00 7.97
N PHE A 134 -6.41 -43.32 8.69
CA PHE A 134 -5.87 -42.03 8.25
C PHE A 134 -4.95 -42.18 7.03
N VAL A 135 -4.14 -43.24 6.98
CA VAL A 135 -3.30 -43.56 5.81
C VAL A 135 -4.16 -43.78 4.57
N GLN A 136 -5.23 -44.57 4.69
CA GLN A 136 -6.15 -44.86 3.59
C GLN A 136 -6.83 -43.59 3.06
N LEU A 137 -7.35 -42.74 3.96
CA LEU A 137 -7.94 -41.46 3.59
C LEU A 137 -6.94 -40.59 2.82
N THR A 138 -5.74 -40.40 3.37
CA THR A 138 -4.69 -39.60 2.72
C THR A 138 -4.31 -40.16 1.34
N GLN A 139 -4.28 -41.48 1.17
CA GLN A 139 -4.00 -42.09 -0.14
C GLN A 139 -5.11 -41.82 -1.16
N GLN A 140 -6.38 -41.95 -0.75
CA GLN A 140 -7.54 -41.62 -1.59
C GLN A 140 -7.52 -40.15 -2.02
N GLU A 141 -7.25 -39.24 -1.08
CA GLU A 141 -7.16 -37.81 -1.35
C GLU A 141 -5.98 -37.44 -2.26
N LYS A 142 -4.83 -38.09 -2.10
CA LYS A 142 -3.68 -37.93 -3.00
C LYS A 142 -3.98 -38.40 -4.41
N ALA A 143 -4.61 -39.57 -4.56
CA ALA A 143 -4.97 -40.13 -5.86
C ALA A 143 -5.91 -39.19 -6.64
N LEU A 144 -6.80 -38.49 -5.92
CA LEU A 144 -7.70 -37.49 -6.48
C LEU A 144 -7.08 -36.09 -6.57
N GLY A 145 -5.82 -35.90 -6.16
CA GLY A 145 -5.13 -34.62 -6.18
C GLY A 145 -5.70 -33.57 -5.21
N LEU A 146 -6.50 -33.97 -4.21
CA LEU A 146 -7.11 -33.05 -3.24
C LEU A 146 -6.06 -32.38 -2.34
N LEU A 147 -4.94 -33.06 -2.07
CA LEU A 147 -3.85 -32.53 -1.24
C LEU A 147 -2.81 -31.69 -2.02
N THR A 148 -3.03 -31.45 -3.32
CA THR A 148 -2.17 -30.54 -4.11
C THR A 148 -2.36 -29.09 -3.67
N GLN A 149 -1.34 -28.23 -3.87
CA GLN A 149 -1.40 -26.80 -3.50
C GLN A 149 -1.81 -26.57 -2.03
N SER A 150 -1.05 -27.16 -1.10
CA SER A 150 -1.38 -27.22 0.34
C SER A 150 -1.57 -25.87 1.05
N ARG A 151 -1.26 -24.73 0.39
CA ARG A 151 -1.49 -23.38 0.90
C ARG A 151 -2.97 -22.94 0.84
N TYR A 152 -3.79 -23.57 -0.02
CA TYR A 152 -5.19 -23.18 -0.25
C TYR A 152 -6.20 -24.23 0.27
N ILE A 153 -5.76 -25.13 1.14
CA ILE A 153 -6.64 -26.15 1.76
C ILE A 153 -6.67 -26.00 3.28
N GLY A 154 -6.04 -24.96 3.82
CA GLY A 154 -5.78 -24.81 5.25
C GLY A 154 -7.03 -24.48 6.06
N THR A 155 -8.09 -23.97 5.43
CA THR A 155 -9.33 -23.58 6.10
C THR A 155 -10.52 -24.42 5.65
N GLN A 156 -11.52 -24.53 6.54
CA GLN A 156 -12.70 -25.36 6.33
C GLN A 156 -13.43 -25.05 5.01
N ARG A 157 -13.71 -23.77 4.75
CA ARG A 157 -14.45 -23.32 3.57
C ARG A 157 -13.73 -23.65 2.27
N GLU A 158 -12.42 -23.44 2.22
CA GLU A 158 -11.60 -23.73 1.04
C GLU A 158 -11.56 -25.24 0.75
N TRP A 159 -11.46 -26.05 1.80
CA TRP A 159 -11.48 -27.49 1.68
C TRP A 159 -12.82 -28.02 1.18
N GLU A 160 -13.93 -27.56 1.76
CA GLU A 160 -15.27 -27.91 1.30
C GLU A 160 -15.50 -27.49 -0.16
N GLN A 161 -14.96 -26.33 -0.57
CA GLN A 161 -15.00 -25.90 -1.96
C GLN A 161 -14.24 -26.86 -2.87
N LYS A 162 -13.04 -27.29 -2.45
CA LYS A 162 -12.21 -28.23 -3.22
C LYS A 162 -12.87 -29.60 -3.40
N LEU A 163 -13.56 -30.09 -2.36
CA LEU A 163 -14.37 -31.30 -2.44
C LEU A 163 -15.51 -31.15 -3.45
N ARG A 164 -16.24 -30.02 -3.40
CA ARG A 164 -17.29 -29.70 -4.38
C ARG A 164 -16.75 -29.63 -5.81
N ASP A 165 -15.62 -28.95 -6.02
CA ASP A 165 -15.01 -28.79 -7.35
C ASP A 165 -14.60 -30.12 -7.99
N ARG A 166 -14.31 -31.13 -7.16
CA ARG A 166 -13.94 -32.48 -7.61
C ARG A 166 -15.11 -33.48 -7.54
N ALA A 167 -16.31 -33.03 -7.22
CA ALA A 167 -17.52 -33.86 -7.08
C ALA A 167 -17.31 -35.07 -6.14
N VAL A 168 -16.59 -34.83 -5.05
CA VAL A 168 -16.28 -35.84 -4.03
C VAL A 168 -16.75 -35.35 -2.67
N GLU A 169 -17.10 -36.28 -1.82
CA GLU A 169 -17.49 -36.02 -0.44
C GLU A 169 -16.65 -36.92 0.47
N ILE A 170 -16.43 -36.49 1.71
CA ILE A 170 -15.78 -37.33 2.72
C ILE A 170 -16.84 -37.74 3.73
N GLN A 171 -17.16 -39.03 3.77
CA GLN A 171 -18.04 -39.61 4.78
C GLN A 171 -17.21 -40.48 5.71
N GLY A 172 -17.17 -40.11 6.99
CA GLY A 172 -16.21 -40.68 7.94
C GLY A 172 -14.77 -40.35 7.50
N HIS A 173 -14.00 -41.39 7.16
CA HIS A 173 -12.64 -41.28 6.63
C HIS A 173 -12.50 -41.94 5.26
N GLN A 174 -13.57 -41.91 4.46
CA GLN A 174 -13.55 -42.41 3.09
C GLN A 174 -14.01 -41.33 2.12
N VAL A 175 -13.30 -41.24 0.99
CA VAL A 175 -13.68 -40.36 -0.12
C VAL A 175 -14.70 -41.08 -0.98
N ILE A 176 -15.90 -40.53 -1.06
CA ILE A 176 -16.97 -40.98 -1.93
C ILE A 176 -16.95 -40.11 -3.18
N SER A 177 -16.69 -40.73 -4.32
CA SER A 177 -16.84 -40.06 -5.61
C SER A 177 -18.28 -40.23 -6.07
N HIS A 178 -18.98 -39.11 -6.22
CA HIS A 178 -20.26 -39.11 -6.90
C HIS A 178 -19.98 -39.22 -8.39
N GLN A 179 -20.61 -40.17 -9.10
CA GLN A 179 -20.62 -40.13 -10.57
C GLN A 179 -21.05 -38.72 -10.95
N ALA A 180 -20.24 -38.03 -11.75
CA ALA A 180 -20.49 -36.64 -12.11
C ALA A 180 -21.86 -36.54 -12.79
N THR A 181 -22.92 -36.30 -12.02
CA THR A 181 -23.98 -35.45 -12.47
C THR A 181 -23.24 -34.18 -12.84
N HIS A 182 -23.13 -33.90 -14.14
CA HIS A 182 -22.78 -32.57 -14.60
C HIS A 182 -23.78 -31.61 -13.96
N GLN A 183 -23.54 -31.21 -12.70
CA GLN A 183 -24.01 -29.94 -12.21
C GLN A 183 -23.37 -28.99 -13.20
N LYS A 184 -24.18 -28.52 -14.16
CA LYS A 184 -23.79 -27.47 -15.09
C LYS A 184 -23.17 -26.40 -14.21
N LYS A 185 -21.83 -26.25 -14.27
CA LYS A 185 -21.17 -25.07 -13.71
C LYS A 185 -22.05 -23.90 -14.16
N PRO A 186 -22.55 -23.05 -13.25
CA PRO A 186 -23.41 -21.94 -13.66
C PRO A 186 -22.71 -21.26 -14.83
N LYS A 187 -23.38 -21.13 -15.98
CA LYS A 187 -22.76 -20.55 -17.17
C LYS A 187 -22.41 -19.11 -16.83
N ILE A 188 -21.15 -18.86 -16.47
CA ILE A 188 -20.69 -17.54 -16.05
C ILE A 188 -20.57 -16.70 -17.31
N GLU A 189 -21.39 -15.66 -17.39
CA GLU A 189 -21.42 -14.78 -18.54
C GLU A 189 -20.39 -13.66 -18.34
N ARG A 190 -19.11 -14.03 -18.23
CA ARG A 190 -18.00 -13.10 -17.92
C ARG A 190 -17.96 -11.86 -18.82
N HIS A 191 -18.36 -12.00 -20.09
CA HIS A 191 -18.47 -10.89 -21.05
C HIS A 191 -19.43 -9.79 -20.59
N LYS A 192 -20.41 -10.07 -19.71
CA LYS A 192 -21.33 -9.09 -19.12
C LYS A 192 -20.73 -8.25 -18.01
N ALA A 193 -19.51 -8.57 -17.55
CA ALA A 193 -18.77 -7.74 -16.61
C ALA A 193 -18.10 -6.53 -17.29
N ALA A 194 -17.90 -6.58 -18.61
CA ALA A 194 -17.43 -5.44 -19.38
C ALA A 194 -18.48 -4.33 -19.40
N ILE A 195 -18.06 -3.09 -19.12
CA ILE A 195 -18.93 -1.92 -19.04
C ILE A 195 -18.53 -0.95 -20.16
N VAL A 196 -19.52 -0.43 -20.89
CA VAL A 196 -19.30 0.69 -21.81
C VAL A 196 -18.96 1.93 -21.00
N ARG A 197 -17.76 2.48 -21.19
CA ARG A 197 -17.28 3.67 -20.48
C ARG A 197 -17.15 4.82 -21.47
N HIS A 198 -17.41 6.04 -21.00
CA HIS A 198 -17.22 7.28 -21.76
C HIS A 198 -15.87 7.96 -21.48
N GLN A 199 -15.07 7.41 -20.56
CA GLN A 199 -13.77 7.93 -20.15
C GLN A 199 -12.73 6.82 -20.14
N ILE A 200 -11.45 7.20 -20.24
CA ILE A 200 -10.31 6.29 -20.03
C ILE A 200 -10.47 5.61 -18.67
N SER A 201 -10.23 4.30 -18.64
CA SER A 201 -10.31 3.47 -17.45
C SER A 201 -9.31 3.94 -16.40
N ARG A 202 -9.65 3.66 -15.15
CA ARG A 202 -8.88 4.06 -13.98
C ARG A 202 -7.39 3.62 -14.06
N PRO A 203 -7.05 2.35 -14.37
CA PRO A 203 -5.66 1.91 -14.48
C PRO A 203 -4.85 2.66 -15.54
N VAL A 204 -5.44 2.88 -16.72
CA VAL A 204 -4.78 3.56 -17.84
C VAL A 204 -4.62 5.05 -17.56
N ARG A 205 -5.61 5.67 -16.91
CA ARG A 205 -5.54 7.09 -16.51
C ARG A 205 -4.40 7.36 -15.53
N VAL A 206 -4.27 6.54 -14.48
CA VAL A 206 -3.20 6.72 -13.49
C VAL A 206 -1.83 6.49 -14.14
N ALA A 207 -1.72 5.57 -15.12
CA ALA A 207 -0.50 5.39 -15.90
C ALA A 207 -0.14 6.60 -16.79
N LEU A 208 -1.14 7.27 -17.37
CA LEU A 208 -0.95 8.53 -18.10
C LEU A 208 -0.50 9.68 -17.18
N GLU A 209 -1.16 9.84 -16.03
CA GLU A 209 -0.79 10.84 -15.00
C GLU A 209 0.60 10.58 -14.42
N ALA A 210 1.07 9.34 -14.48
CA ALA A 210 2.41 8.94 -14.10
C ALA A 210 3.46 9.15 -15.21
N GLU A 211 3.10 9.79 -16.33
CA GLU A 211 3.98 10.13 -17.46
C GLU A 211 4.70 8.92 -18.08
N LEU A 212 4.08 7.74 -18.03
CA LEU A 212 4.65 6.52 -18.64
C LEU A 212 4.57 6.52 -20.17
N PHE A 213 3.61 7.26 -20.71
CA PHE A 213 3.40 7.39 -22.14
C PHE A 213 4.26 8.54 -22.69
N THR A 214 5.24 8.19 -23.51
CA THR A 214 6.08 9.15 -24.26
C THR A 214 5.78 9.06 -25.74
N GLU A 215 6.20 10.05 -26.53
CA GLU A 215 6.04 10.02 -27.99
C GLU A 215 6.54 8.69 -28.58
N GLY A 216 5.75 8.10 -29.49
CA GLY A 216 6.04 6.79 -30.10
C GLY A 216 5.74 5.56 -29.24
N THR A 217 5.22 5.72 -28.02
CA THR A 217 4.83 4.57 -27.16
C THR A 217 3.69 3.77 -27.79
N THR A 218 3.87 2.46 -27.86
CA THR A 218 2.83 1.50 -28.28
C THR A 218 2.03 0.98 -27.08
N PHE A 219 0.72 0.85 -27.23
CA PHE A 219 -0.22 0.42 -26.18
C PHE A 219 -1.05 -0.80 -26.62
N PHE A 220 -1.19 -1.77 -25.73
CA PHE A 220 -2.04 -2.95 -25.96
C PHE A 220 -2.96 -3.24 -24.77
N ASP A 221 -4.26 -3.36 -25.00
CA ASP A 221 -5.25 -3.67 -23.97
C ASP A 221 -5.68 -5.15 -24.04
N TYR A 222 -5.25 -5.95 -23.06
CA TYR A 222 -5.54 -7.38 -22.95
C TYR A 222 -6.81 -7.58 -22.12
N GLY A 223 -7.90 -7.99 -22.78
CA GLY A 223 -9.25 -8.00 -22.24
C GLY A 223 -9.96 -6.66 -22.39
N CYS A 224 -9.89 -6.05 -23.59
CA CYS A 224 -10.32 -4.69 -23.85
C CYS A 224 -11.85 -4.46 -23.78
N GLY A 225 -12.66 -5.53 -23.71
CA GLY A 225 -14.11 -5.44 -23.77
C GLY A 225 -14.58 -4.68 -25.01
N TYR A 226 -15.32 -3.60 -24.81
CA TYR A 226 -15.81 -2.74 -25.90
C TYR A 226 -14.74 -1.85 -26.55
N GLY A 227 -13.46 -1.91 -26.13
CA GLY A 227 -12.36 -1.17 -26.76
C GLY A 227 -12.24 0.31 -26.38
N GLY A 228 -12.95 0.77 -25.35
CA GLY A 228 -12.99 2.20 -25.01
C GLY A 228 -11.64 2.81 -24.59
N ASP A 229 -10.73 2.04 -24.00
CA ASP A 229 -9.38 2.54 -23.71
C ASP A 229 -8.54 2.65 -24.99
N ILE A 230 -8.74 1.71 -25.93
CA ILE A 230 -8.04 1.69 -27.21
C ILE A 230 -8.31 2.97 -27.99
N GLU A 231 -9.60 3.31 -28.15
CA GLU A 231 -10.06 4.51 -28.88
C GLU A 231 -9.46 5.79 -28.29
N ARG A 232 -9.55 5.97 -26.97
CA ARG A 232 -9.14 7.21 -26.30
C ARG A 232 -7.63 7.38 -26.19
N ILE A 233 -6.88 6.28 -26.15
CA ILE A 233 -5.42 6.32 -26.22
C ILE A 233 -4.97 6.65 -27.65
N ALA A 234 -5.66 6.13 -28.67
CA ALA A 234 -5.43 6.50 -30.06
C ALA A 234 -5.73 7.99 -30.32
N GLU A 235 -6.81 8.53 -29.77
CA GLU A 235 -7.14 9.97 -29.83
C GLU A 235 -6.05 10.87 -29.22
N LYS A 236 -5.25 10.34 -28.28
CA LYS A 236 -4.10 11.04 -27.69
C LYS A 236 -2.81 10.91 -28.53
N GLY A 237 -2.85 10.22 -29.67
CA GLY A 237 -1.75 10.11 -30.62
C GLY A 237 -0.84 8.89 -30.45
N TYR A 238 -1.24 7.89 -29.66
CA TYR A 238 -0.46 6.66 -29.44
C TYR A 238 -0.95 5.51 -30.33
N ASP A 239 -0.05 4.64 -30.77
CA ASP A 239 -0.43 3.39 -31.44
C ASP A 239 -1.06 2.45 -30.41
N SER A 240 -2.31 2.06 -30.64
CA SER A 240 -3.19 1.47 -29.65
C SER A 240 -3.96 0.31 -30.25
N ARG A 241 -3.87 -0.86 -29.62
CA ARG A 241 -4.58 -2.09 -30.03
C ARG A 241 -5.13 -2.81 -28.81
N GLY A 242 -5.97 -3.81 -29.01
CA GLY A 242 -6.38 -4.67 -27.90
C GLY A 242 -7.20 -5.86 -28.34
N TRP A 243 -7.26 -6.84 -27.44
CA TRP A 243 -7.88 -8.13 -27.67
C TRP A 243 -8.87 -8.42 -26.56
N ASP A 244 -9.97 -9.09 -26.88
CA ASP A 244 -10.92 -9.59 -25.90
C ASP A 244 -11.50 -10.92 -26.38
N PRO A 245 -11.58 -11.96 -25.53
CA PRO A 245 -12.02 -13.28 -25.96
C PRO A 245 -13.46 -13.32 -26.49
N TYR A 246 -14.28 -12.31 -26.21
CA TYR A 246 -15.66 -12.22 -26.66
C TYR A 246 -15.87 -11.06 -27.65
N TYR A 247 -15.42 -9.85 -27.31
CA TYR A 247 -15.72 -8.64 -28.09
C TYR A 247 -14.74 -8.40 -29.24
N SER A 248 -13.52 -8.94 -29.16
CA SER A 248 -12.49 -8.76 -30.19
C SER A 248 -11.57 -10.00 -30.30
N PRO A 249 -12.13 -11.19 -30.59
CA PRO A 249 -11.37 -12.44 -30.53
C PRO A 249 -10.34 -12.59 -31.66
N ASP A 250 -10.61 -11.98 -32.81
CA ASP A 250 -9.79 -12.11 -34.03
C ASP A 250 -8.62 -11.10 -34.09
N THR A 251 -8.55 -10.16 -33.13
CA THR A 251 -7.46 -9.17 -33.10
C THR A 251 -6.15 -9.87 -32.70
N PRO A 252 -5.06 -9.72 -33.48
CA PRO A 252 -3.80 -10.38 -33.14
C PRO A 252 -3.23 -9.85 -31.83
N LEU A 253 -2.80 -10.80 -30.98
CA LEU A 253 -1.98 -10.51 -29.80
C LEU A 253 -0.60 -10.03 -30.27
N VAL A 254 -0.32 -8.73 -30.11
CA VAL A 254 0.96 -8.13 -30.50
C VAL A 254 1.67 -7.56 -29.28
N GLU A 255 2.99 -7.53 -29.33
CA GLU A 255 3.78 -6.88 -28.30
C GLU A 255 3.61 -5.35 -28.33
N ALA A 256 3.63 -4.73 -27.17
CA ALA A 256 3.58 -3.29 -26.99
C ALA A 256 4.47 -2.82 -25.83
N ASP A 257 4.85 -1.54 -25.85
CA ASP A 257 5.60 -0.90 -24.78
C ASP A 257 4.84 -0.97 -23.46
N ILE A 258 3.54 -0.61 -23.51
CA ILE A 258 2.64 -0.66 -22.37
C ILE A 258 1.52 -1.65 -22.67
N VAL A 259 1.36 -2.65 -21.80
CA VAL A 259 0.22 -3.58 -21.86
C VAL A 259 -0.68 -3.33 -20.66
N ASN A 260 -1.99 -3.25 -20.88
CA ASN A 260 -2.99 -3.15 -19.82
C ASN A 260 -3.70 -4.50 -19.64
N LEU A 261 -3.73 -5.00 -18.41
CA LEU A 261 -4.57 -6.11 -17.96
C LEU A 261 -5.59 -5.56 -16.96
N GLY A 262 -6.51 -4.74 -17.50
CA GLY A 262 -7.42 -3.90 -16.73
C GLY A 262 -8.66 -4.65 -16.24
N TYR A 263 -8.77 -4.94 -14.95
CA TYR A 263 -9.94 -5.61 -14.35
C TYR A 263 -10.30 -7.00 -14.93
N VAL A 264 -9.33 -7.67 -15.55
CA VAL A 264 -9.54 -8.98 -16.17
C VAL A 264 -9.43 -10.11 -15.15
N ILE A 265 -8.38 -10.08 -14.32
CA ILE A 265 -8.12 -11.17 -13.37
C ILE A 265 -9.23 -11.34 -12.33
N ASN A 266 -9.99 -10.29 -12.02
CA ASN A 266 -11.11 -10.36 -11.10
C ASN A 266 -12.39 -10.94 -11.70
N VAL A 267 -12.50 -11.10 -13.02
CA VAL A 267 -13.68 -11.69 -13.67
C VAL A 267 -13.46 -13.13 -14.13
N ILE A 268 -12.23 -13.63 -14.04
CA ILE A 268 -11.89 -15.02 -14.36
C ILE A 268 -12.05 -15.90 -13.12
N GLU A 269 -13.02 -16.81 -13.17
CA GLU A 269 -13.36 -17.76 -12.12
C GLU A 269 -12.34 -18.88 -11.95
N ASP A 270 -11.71 -19.31 -13.04
CA ASP A 270 -10.74 -20.39 -13.03
C ASP A 270 -9.34 -19.85 -12.66
N THR A 271 -8.77 -20.38 -11.59
CA THR A 271 -7.49 -19.88 -11.06
C THR A 271 -6.30 -20.13 -11.99
N GLN A 272 -6.35 -21.20 -12.79
CA GLN A 272 -5.32 -21.51 -13.77
C GLN A 272 -5.43 -20.58 -14.98
N GLU A 273 -6.64 -20.39 -15.52
CA GLU A 273 -6.91 -19.42 -16.60
C GLU A 273 -6.49 -18.02 -16.18
N ARG A 274 -6.78 -17.61 -14.94
CA ARG A 274 -6.39 -16.31 -14.39
C ARG A 274 -4.87 -16.12 -14.39
N ARG A 275 -4.13 -17.17 -13.98
CA ARG A 275 -2.67 -17.19 -13.99
C ARG A 275 -2.14 -17.11 -15.42
N GLU A 276 -2.72 -17.86 -16.36
CA GLU A 276 -2.31 -17.87 -17.76
C GLU A 276 -2.56 -16.52 -18.44
N ALA A 277 -3.69 -15.87 -18.17
CA ALA A 277 -3.99 -14.52 -18.66
C ALA A 277 -2.92 -13.50 -18.21
N LEU A 278 -2.53 -13.53 -16.93
CA LEU A 278 -1.48 -12.66 -16.40
C LEU A 278 -0.12 -12.93 -17.08
N ILE A 279 0.25 -14.19 -17.26
CA ILE A 279 1.49 -14.58 -17.94
C ILE A 279 1.47 -14.15 -19.42
N ASN A 280 0.34 -14.29 -20.10
CA ASN A 280 0.23 -13.94 -21.52
C ASN A 280 0.27 -12.42 -21.74
N ALA A 281 -0.42 -11.64 -20.91
CA ALA A 281 -0.29 -10.18 -20.93
C ALA A 281 1.16 -9.74 -20.67
N TRP A 282 1.85 -10.39 -19.73
CA TRP A 282 3.26 -10.13 -19.49
C TRP A 282 4.14 -10.42 -20.70
N LYS A 283 3.93 -11.55 -21.41
CA LYS A 283 4.70 -11.88 -22.63
C LYS A 283 4.63 -10.79 -23.70
N LEU A 284 3.49 -10.11 -23.83
CA LEU A 284 3.30 -9.03 -24.80
C LEU A 284 3.95 -7.70 -24.36
N THR A 285 4.39 -7.61 -23.10
CA THR A 285 4.90 -6.37 -22.52
C THR A 285 6.37 -6.16 -22.82
N ARG A 286 6.73 -5.05 -23.46
CA ARG A 286 8.13 -4.63 -23.70
C ARG A 286 8.69 -3.75 -22.60
N ARG A 287 7.90 -2.85 -22.01
CA ARG A 287 8.36 -1.93 -20.95
C ARG A 287 7.57 -2.07 -19.65
N VAL A 288 6.26 -1.85 -19.67
CA VAL A 288 5.43 -1.78 -18.46
C VAL A 288 4.10 -2.53 -18.63
N LEU A 289 3.79 -3.42 -17.70
CA LEU A 289 2.48 -4.07 -17.58
C LEU A 289 1.68 -3.37 -16.50
N ILE A 290 0.48 -2.91 -16.84
CA ILE A 290 -0.51 -2.38 -15.90
C ILE A 290 -1.42 -3.55 -15.50
N VAL A 291 -1.47 -3.88 -14.22
CA VAL A 291 -2.37 -4.91 -13.68
C VAL A 291 -3.35 -4.25 -12.72
N SER A 292 -4.63 -4.54 -12.88
CA SER A 292 -5.63 -4.06 -11.92
C SER A 292 -6.75 -5.04 -11.64
N ALA A 293 -7.29 -4.94 -10.43
CA ALA A 293 -8.44 -5.72 -9.98
C ALA A 293 -9.29 -4.91 -9.00
N GLN A 294 -10.52 -5.37 -8.75
CA GLN A 294 -11.34 -4.80 -7.70
C GLN A 294 -10.79 -5.21 -6.33
N VAL A 295 -10.63 -4.22 -5.43
CA VAL A 295 -10.17 -4.44 -4.06
C VAL A 295 -11.37 -4.52 -3.13
N LEU A 296 -11.30 -5.40 -2.13
CA LEU A 296 -12.31 -5.62 -1.13
C LEU A 296 -12.39 -4.38 -0.23
N ILE A 297 -13.51 -3.69 -0.31
CA ILE A 297 -13.85 -2.56 0.54
C ILE A 297 -14.79 -3.12 1.59
N ASN A 298 -14.48 -2.96 2.87
CA ASN A 298 -15.35 -3.36 3.99
C ASN A 298 -16.64 -2.54 3.98
N ASP A 299 -17.55 -2.86 3.06
CA ASP A 299 -18.91 -2.37 3.03
C ASP A 299 -19.80 -3.48 3.60
N SER A 300 -20.37 -3.22 4.77
CA SER A 300 -21.15 -4.15 5.60
C SER A 300 -22.50 -4.54 4.97
N SER A 301 -22.67 -4.34 3.66
CA SER A 301 -23.97 -4.24 3.01
C SER A 301 -24.07 -5.01 1.69
N ASN A 302 -23.66 -6.29 1.61
CA ASN A 302 -24.12 -7.10 0.48
C ASN A 302 -24.23 -8.62 0.72
N ARG A 303 -25.45 -9.13 0.58
CA ARG A 303 -25.76 -10.56 0.40
C ARG A 303 -25.34 -10.99 -1.00
N GLN A 304 -24.12 -11.52 -1.15
CA GLN A 304 -23.63 -12.10 -2.40
C GLN A 304 -23.44 -13.62 -2.25
N VAL A 305 -23.71 -14.38 -3.31
CA VAL A 305 -23.54 -15.84 -3.34
C VAL A 305 -22.07 -16.14 -3.58
N ALA A 306 -21.40 -16.76 -2.61
CA ALA A 306 -20.01 -17.20 -2.74
C ALA A 306 -19.87 -18.26 -3.84
N TYR A 307 -18.87 -18.11 -4.71
CA TYR A 307 -18.51 -19.08 -5.74
C TYR A 307 -16.99 -19.07 -5.93
N GLY A 308 -16.31 -20.22 -5.77
CA GLY A 308 -14.84 -20.25 -5.76
C GLY A 308 -14.25 -19.32 -4.70
N ASP A 309 -13.28 -18.50 -5.10
CA ASP A 309 -12.64 -17.46 -4.28
C ASP A 309 -13.25 -16.05 -4.47
N GLY A 310 -14.44 -15.98 -5.08
CA GLY A 310 -15.17 -14.73 -5.34
C GLY A 310 -16.68 -14.89 -5.12
N VAL A 311 -17.44 -14.05 -5.81
CA VAL A 311 -18.90 -14.02 -5.74
C VAL A 311 -19.51 -14.09 -7.14
N ILE A 312 -20.70 -14.68 -7.25
CA ILE A 312 -21.54 -14.52 -8.43
C ILE A 312 -22.48 -13.33 -8.22
N THR A 313 -22.43 -12.38 -9.15
CA THR A 313 -23.31 -11.21 -9.14
C THR A 313 -24.72 -11.57 -9.65
N ARG A 314 -25.70 -10.68 -9.44
CA ARG A 314 -27.05 -10.82 -10.01
C ARG A 314 -27.09 -10.91 -11.55
N ARG A 315 -26.00 -10.55 -12.24
CA ARG A 315 -25.85 -10.63 -13.70
C ARG A 315 -25.20 -11.95 -14.16
N ASN A 316 -25.07 -12.95 -13.28
CA ASN A 316 -24.35 -14.20 -13.54
C ASN A 316 -22.89 -14.00 -13.97
N THR A 317 -22.23 -12.94 -13.49
CA THR A 317 -20.80 -12.72 -13.65
C THR A 317 -20.05 -13.15 -12.40
N PHE A 318 -18.83 -13.67 -12.56
CA PHE A 318 -17.91 -13.89 -11.46
C PHE A 318 -17.20 -12.58 -11.12
N GLN A 319 -16.99 -12.34 -9.83
CA GLN A 319 -16.22 -11.21 -9.34
C GLN A 319 -15.40 -11.63 -8.12
N LYS A 320 -14.08 -11.57 -8.22
CA LYS A 320 -13.17 -11.63 -7.08
C LYS A 320 -12.87 -10.21 -6.59
N TYR A 321 -12.93 -10.03 -5.28
CA TYR A 321 -12.43 -8.85 -4.59
C TYR A 321 -11.14 -9.24 -3.90
N TYR A 322 -10.07 -8.51 -4.19
CA TYR A 322 -8.74 -8.76 -3.64
C TYR A 322 -8.48 -7.87 -2.44
N GLU A 323 -7.71 -8.30 -1.45
CA GLU A 323 -7.00 -7.33 -0.60
C GLU A 323 -5.85 -6.68 -1.41
N GLN A 324 -5.43 -5.47 -1.04
CA GLN A 324 -4.36 -4.77 -1.77
C GLN A 324 -3.06 -5.60 -1.75
N GLU A 325 -2.69 -6.10 -0.58
CA GLU A 325 -1.51 -6.93 -0.37
C GLU A 325 -1.65 -8.31 -1.04
N GLU A 326 -2.85 -8.90 -1.03
CA GLU A 326 -3.15 -10.15 -1.73
C GLU A 326 -2.92 -10.02 -3.23
N LEU A 327 -3.40 -8.92 -3.83
CA LEU A 327 -3.21 -8.66 -5.26
C LEU A 327 -1.72 -8.50 -5.60
N LYS A 328 -0.98 -7.72 -4.81
CA LYS A 328 0.47 -7.56 -5.00
C LYS A 328 1.18 -8.92 -4.94
N ALA A 329 0.93 -9.69 -3.88
CA ALA A 329 1.57 -10.99 -3.68
C ALA A 329 1.26 -11.97 -4.80
N TYR A 330 0.02 -11.96 -5.31
CA TYR A 330 -0.37 -12.74 -6.48
C TYR A 330 0.44 -12.37 -7.73
N ILE A 331 0.55 -11.07 -8.04
CA ILE A 331 1.30 -10.58 -9.20
C ILE A 331 2.78 -10.94 -9.07
N ASP A 332 3.39 -10.63 -7.93
CA ASP A 332 4.81 -10.88 -7.64
C ASP A 332 5.13 -12.37 -7.79
N GLN A 333 4.30 -13.26 -7.25
CA GLN A 333 4.52 -14.71 -7.28
C GLN A 333 4.33 -15.29 -8.68
N VAL A 334 3.36 -14.78 -9.46
CA VAL A 334 3.10 -15.30 -10.82
C VAL A 334 4.21 -14.86 -11.78
N LEU A 335 4.63 -13.60 -11.71
CA LEU A 335 5.59 -13.01 -12.65
C LEU A 335 7.05 -13.12 -12.19
N GLY A 336 7.31 -13.32 -10.90
CA GLY A 336 8.65 -13.30 -10.34
C GLY A 336 9.31 -11.92 -10.36
N VAL A 337 8.51 -10.85 -10.44
CA VAL A 337 8.94 -9.44 -10.53
C VAL A 337 8.16 -8.62 -9.52
N ASP A 338 8.84 -7.71 -8.83
CA ASP A 338 8.24 -6.83 -7.84
C ASP A 338 7.30 -5.79 -8.48
N ALA A 339 6.00 -5.94 -8.22
CA ALA A 339 4.95 -5.05 -8.68
C ALA A 339 4.90 -3.76 -7.84
N LEU A 340 4.81 -2.62 -8.50
CA LEU A 340 4.75 -1.30 -7.89
C LEU A 340 3.31 -0.79 -7.79
N PRO A 341 2.77 -0.51 -6.59
CA PRO A 341 1.44 0.08 -6.46
C PRO A 341 1.46 1.55 -6.94
N ILE A 342 0.46 1.93 -7.73
CA ILE A 342 0.23 3.33 -8.11
C ILE A 342 -1.12 3.87 -7.66
N GLY A 343 -1.95 3.00 -7.10
CA GLY A 343 -3.25 3.31 -6.55
C GLY A 343 -3.93 2.04 -6.04
N LEU A 344 -5.12 2.21 -5.45
CA LEU A 344 -5.89 1.09 -4.90
C LEU A 344 -6.25 0.09 -6.01
N GLY A 345 -5.75 -1.14 -5.95
CA GLY A 345 -5.98 -2.18 -6.92
C GLY A 345 -5.29 -1.98 -8.27
N VAL A 346 -4.28 -1.09 -8.36
CA VAL A 346 -3.56 -0.79 -9.60
C VAL A 346 -2.05 -0.90 -9.37
N TYR A 347 -1.42 -1.77 -10.15
CA TYR A 347 0.01 -2.07 -10.08
C TYR A 347 0.69 -1.90 -11.43
N LEU A 348 1.94 -1.45 -11.41
CA LEU A 348 2.86 -1.46 -12.54
C LEU A 348 3.91 -2.53 -12.36
N VAL A 349 4.19 -3.29 -13.41
CA VAL A 349 5.28 -4.26 -13.45
C VAL A 349 6.24 -3.88 -14.57
N PHE A 350 7.47 -3.53 -14.23
CA PHE A 350 8.48 -3.08 -15.18
C PHE A 350 9.33 -4.24 -15.66
N ARG A 351 9.62 -4.28 -16.97
CA ARG A 351 10.54 -5.25 -17.58
C ARG A 351 11.99 -5.03 -17.16
N ASP A 352 12.41 -3.77 -17.06
CA ASP A 352 13.74 -3.37 -16.61
C ASP A 352 13.65 -2.83 -15.18
N SER A 353 14.35 -3.49 -14.25
CA SER A 353 14.41 -3.04 -12.85
C SER A 353 15.00 -1.63 -12.70
N ARG A 354 15.87 -1.20 -13.62
CA ARG A 354 16.43 0.17 -13.61
C ARG A 354 15.38 1.22 -13.98
N GLN A 355 14.43 0.88 -14.85
CA GLN A 355 13.29 1.75 -15.15
C GLN A 355 12.37 1.85 -13.93
N ALA A 356 12.13 0.73 -13.24
CA ALA A 356 11.37 0.73 -11.98
C ALA A 356 12.03 1.63 -10.93
N GLU A 357 13.36 1.53 -10.75
CA GLU A 357 14.09 2.37 -9.81
C GLU A 357 14.12 3.85 -10.20
N THR A 358 14.23 4.14 -11.50
CA THR A 358 14.15 5.53 -12.00
C THR A 358 12.77 6.12 -11.74
N PHE A 359 11.71 5.35 -11.96
CA PHE A 359 10.33 5.73 -11.66
C PHE A 359 10.09 5.94 -10.16
N ARG A 360 10.67 5.09 -9.31
CA ARG A 360 10.61 5.25 -7.85
C ARG A 360 11.32 6.51 -7.38
N ALA A 361 12.53 6.76 -7.90
CA ALA A 361 13.31 7.93 -7.52
C ALA A 361 12.65 9.24 -7.97
N SER A 362 12.02 9.28 -9.15
CA SER A 362 11.35 10.49 -9.64
C SER A 362 10.17 10.91 -8.74
N ARG A 363 9.54 9.97 -8.02
CA ARG A 363 8.43 10.26 -7.08
C ARG A 363 8.84 11.10 -5.86
N PHE A 364 10.13 11.20 -5.56
CA PHE A 364 10.67 12.00 -4.45
C PHE A 364 11.22 13.35 -4.89
N ARG A 365 11.37 13.60 -6.19
CA ARG A 365 11.97 14.83 -6.68
C ARG A 365 10.98 15.99 -6.61
N SER A 366 11.33 17.00 -5.84
CA SER A 366 10.64 18.28 -5.81
C SER A 366 11.13 19.23 -6.89
N HIS A 367 10.32 20.26 -7.17
CA HIS A 367 10.73 21.37 -8.02
C HIS A 367 11.74 22.27 -7.28
N ALA A 368 12.96 22.36 -7.81
CA ALA A 368 13.95 23.34 -7.37
C ALA A 368 14.01 24.51 -8.36
N LYS A 369 14.21 25.72 -7.84
CA LYS A 369 14.37 26.92 -8.67
C LYS A 369 15.86 27.22 -8.80
N THR A 370 16.31 27.40 -10.04
CA THR A 370 17.68 27.85 -10.31
C THR A 370 17.95 29.18 -9.59
N PRO A 371 19.04 29.31 -8.83
CA PRO A 371 19.36 30.54 -8.10
C PRO A 371 19.44 31.76 -9.02
N ARG A 372 18.87 32.87 -8.55
CA ARG A 372 18.81 34.12 -9.32
C ARG A 372 20.18 34.80 -9.35
N LEU A 373 20.44 35.51 -10.44
CA LEU A 373 21.59 36.38 -10.56
C LEU A 373 21.43 37.57 -9.61
N GLN A 374 22.37 37.74 -8.69
CA GLN A 374 22.39 38.83 -7.71
C GLN A 374 23.35 39.94 -8.12
N LYS A 375 24.38 39.61 -8.90
CA LYS A 375 25.43 40.54 -9.31
C LYS A 375 25.65 40.48 -10.81
N ARG A 376 25.83 41.64 -11.44
CA ARG A 376 26.30 41.74 -12.83
C ARG A 376 27.81 41.47 -12.85
N VAL A 377 28.20 40.36 -13.45
CA VAL A 377 29.60 39.97 -13.61
C VAL A 377 29.83 39.81 -15.10
N ARG A 378 30.63 40.69 -15.71
CA ARG A 378 30.90 40.67 -17.17
C ARG A 378 31.30 39.29 -17.67
N ARG A 379 32.21 38.64 -16.93
CA ARG A 379 32.69 37.30 -17.24
C ARG A 379 31.60 36.21 -17.15
N PHE A 380 30.52 36.43 -16.40
CA PHE A 380 29.35 35.54 -16.44
C PHE A 380 28.45 35.88 -17.63
N GLU A 381 28.19 37.17 -17.87
CA GLU A 381 27.35 37.65 -18.98
C GLU A 381 27.89 37.16 -20.34
N ASP A 382 29.21 37.22 -20.55
CA ASP A 382 29.89 36.78 -21.77
C ASP A 382 29.68 35.28 -22.07
N TYR A 383 29.48 34.46 -21.04
CA TYR A 383 29.33 33.00 -21.16
C TYR A 383 27.97 32.50 -20.67
N GLN A 384 26.98 33.37 -20.48
CA GLN A 384 25.71 33.03 -19.83
C GLN A 384 25.04 31.84 -20.52
N THR A 385 24.89 31.92 -21.85
CA THR A 385 24.28 30.85 -22.66
C THR A 385 25.00 29.51 -22.52
N LEU A 386 26.34 29.53 -22.44
CA LEU A 386 27.16 28.34 -22.27
C LEU A 386 27.10 27.77 -20.84
N LEU A 387 26.84 28.63 -19.84
CA LEU A 387 26.77 28.26 -18.42
C LEU A 387 25.36 27.86 -17.96
N THR A 388 24.31 28.28 -18.67
CA THR A 388 22.91 27.93 -18.33
C THR A 388 22.70 26.42 -18.23
N PRO A 389 23.14 25.55 -19.17
CA PRO A 389 23.00 24.11 -19.03
C PRO A 389 23.69 23.53 -17.78
N LEU A 390 24.81 24.13 -17.37
CA LEU A 390 25.50 23.74 -16.13
C LEU A 390 24.72 24.17 -14.87
N MET A 391 24.09 25.34 -14.89
CA MET A 391 23.21 25.81 -13.81
C MET A 391 21.96 24.93 -13.69
N ASP A 392 21.35 24.56 -14.81
CA ASP A 392 20.18 23.70 -14.85
C ASP A 392 20.52 22.30 -14.35
N PHE A 393 21.66 21.73 -14.76
CA PHE A 393 22.15 20.46 -14.25
C PHE A 393 22.37 20.51 -12.73
N MET A 394 23.04 21.56 -12.21
CA MET A 394 23.25 21.73 -10.77
C MET A 394 21.92 21.84 -10.01
N THR A 395 20.92 22.52 -10.58
CA THR A 395 19.58 22.66 -9.99
C THR A 395 18.83 21.33 -9.96
N GLU A 396 18.95 20.54 -11.02
CA GLU A 396 18.31 19.23 -11.09
C GLU A 396 18.99 18.20 -10.19
N ARG A 397 20.32 18.18 -10.10
CA ARG A 397 21.09 17.08 -9.47
C ARG A 397 21.70 17.43 -8.12
N GLY A 398 21.84 18.71 -7.79
CA GLY A 398 22.52 19.17 -6.57
C GLY A 398 24.02 18.87 -6.54
N ARG A 399 24.61 18.51 -7.68
CA ARG A 399 26.04 18.19 -7.81
C ARG A 399 26.55 18.54 -9.21
N LEU A 400 27.86 18.70 -9.34
CA LEU A 400 28.48 18.96 -10.63
C LEU A 400 28.37 17.73 -11.57
N PRO A 401 28.29 17.94 -12.90
CA PRO A 401 28.27 16.84 -13.85
C PRO A 401 29.54 15.99 -13.78
N ALA A 402 29.38 14.67 -13.84
CA ALA A 402 30.45 13.74 -14.14
C ALA A 402 30.73 13.74 -15.64
N LYS A 403 31.85 13.10 -16.04
CA LYS A 403 32.27 13.02 -17.44
C LYS A 403 31.16 12.41 -18.32
N GLY A 404 30.74 13.14 -19.34
CA GLY A 404 29.73 12.71 -20.31
C GLY A 404 28.27 12.91 -19.89
N GLU A 405 28.00 13.54 -18.75
CA GLU A 405 26.62 13.89 -18.33
C GLU A 405 26.14 15.24 -18.88
N LEU A 406 27.05 16.09 -19.36
CA LEU A 406 26.73 17.41 -19.91
C LEU A 406 27.23 17.49 -21.36
N PRO A 407 26.36 17.67 -22.37
CA PRO A 407 26.75 17.80 -23.77
C PRO A 407 27.75 18.93 -24.04
N GLU A 408 27.59 20.06 -23.35
CA GLU A 408 28.42 21.27 -23.49
C GLU A 408 29.77 21.16 -22.77
N GLU A 409 30.08 20.02 -22.13
CA GLU A 409 31.29 19.83 -21.31
C GLU A 409 32.59 20.19 -22.07
N SER A 410 32.69 19.82 -23.35
CA SER A 410 33.86 20.10 -24.19
C SER A 410 34.06 21.60 -24.46
N GLN A 411 32.98 22.33 -24.72
CA GLN A 411 33.01 23.76 -24.97
C GLN A 411 33.35 24.53 -23.68
N ILE A 412 32.73 24.16 -22.56
CA ILE A 412 33.04 24.75 -21.25
C ILE A 412 34.50 24.52 -20.86
N LYS A 413 35.07 23.35 -21.19
CA LYS A 413 36.48 23.05 -20.95
C LYS A 413 37.42 23.91 -21.78
N ALA A 414 37.09 24.16 -23.05
CA ALA A 414 37.89 25.00 -23.94
C ALA A 414 37.94 26.46 -23.45
N GLU A 415 36.78 27.03 -23.12
CA GLU A 415 36.66 28.46 -22.77
C GLU A 415 37.05 28.78 -21.31
N LEU A 416 36.66 27.92 -20.37
CA LEU A 416 36.74 28.20 -18.93
C LEU A 416 37.70 27.26 -18.18
N GLY A 417 38.34 26.33 -18.89
CA GLY A 417 39.32 25.41 -18.31
C GLY A 417 38.72 24.33 -17.39
N GLY A 418 37.40 24.11 -17.47
CA GLY A 418 36.69 22.97 -16.85
C GLY A 418 35.49 23.33 -15.97
N LEU A 419 34.64 22.32 -15.70
CA LEU A 419 33.34 22.49 -15.02
C LEU A 419 33.45 23.14 -13.64
N ARG A 420 34.46 22.79 -12.82
CA ARG A 420 34.66 23.43 -11.50
C ARG A 420 35.00 24.91 -11.61
N ARG A 421 35.79 25.30 -12.62
CA ARG A 421 36.15 26.71 -12.84
C ARG A 421 34.96 27.48 -13.40
N ALA A 422 34.22 26.88 -14.33
CA ALA A 422 32.96 27.41 -14.84
C ALA A 422 31.94 27.65 -13.72
N PHE A 423 31.80 26.69 -12.79
CA PHE A 423 30.91 26.88 -11.64
C PHE A 423 31.38 27.99 -10.68
N LYS A 424 32.69 28.19 -10.51
CA LYS A 424 33.20 29.36 -9.77
C LYS A 424 32.79 30.69 -10.42
N VAL A 425 32.66 30.76 -11.75
CA VAL A 425 32.14 31.96 -12.44
C VAL A 425 30.65 32.15 -12.12
N ILE A 426 29.85 31.08 -12.11
CA ILE A 426 28.44 31.12 -11.71
C ILE A 426 28.31 31.68 -10.27
N LEU A 427 29.13 31.17 -9.33
CA LEU A 427 29.14 31.60 -7.92
C LEU A 427 29.51 33.07 -7.72
N GLN A 428 30.16 33.72 -8.68
CA GLN A 428 30.41 35.17 -8.61
C GLN A 428 29.14 35.98 -8.91
N ALA A 429 28.23 35.43 -9.72
CA ALA A 429 26.99 36.07 -10.13
C ALA A 429 25.76 35.66 -9.30
N THR A 430 25.80 34.50 -8.63
CA THR A 430 24.72 33.93 -7.79
C THR A 430 25.08 33.84 -6.31
N ASN A 431 24.11 33.49 -5.45
CA ASN A 431 24.36 33.18 -4.04
C ASN A 431 24.81 31.72 -3.84
N GLN A 432 25.87 31.51 -3.06
CA GLN A 432 26.37 30.17 -2.71
C GLN A 432 25.37 29.41 -1.83
N GLU A 433 24.67 30.07 -0.90
CA GLU A 433 23.76 29.38 0.02
C GLU A 433 22.55 28.79 -0.69
N ASP A 434 22.08 29.42 -1.78
CA ASP A 434 20.99 28.88 -2.60
C ASP A 434 21.42 27.55 -3.27
N TRP A 435 22.67 27.44 -3.71
CA TRP A 435 23.21 26.19 -4.26
C TRP A 435 23.45 25.13 -3.19
N ASN A 436 23.86 25.53 -1.98
CA ASN A 436 24.00 24.62 -0.84
C ASN A 436 22.62 24.05 -0.46
N ALA A 437 21.58 24.89 -0.43
CA ALA A 437 20.21 24.46 -0.17
C ALA A 437 19.70 23.46 -1.22
N ILE A 438 19.98 23.69 -2.51
CA ILE A 438 19.66 22.72 -3.58
C ILE A 438 20.41 21.40 -3.36
N THR A 439 21.71 21.46 -3.03
CA THR A 439 22.52 20.27 -2.77
C THR A 439 21.92 19.46 -1.60
N GLN A 440 21.58 20.14 -0.51
CA GLN A 440 20.95 19.53 0.67
C GLN A 440 19.59 18.91 0.32
N GLN A 441 18.72 19.66 -0.38
CA GLN A 441 17.41 19.19 -0.84
C GLN A 441 17.52 17.91 -1.68
N ARG A 442 18.43 17.88 -2.67
CA ARG A 442 18.65 16.68 -3.51
C ARG A 442 19.24 15.52 -2.73
N SER A 443 20.08 15.80 -1.73
CA SER A 443 20.62 14.78 -0.82
C SER A 443 19.50 14.18 0.02
N GLU A 444 18.63 15.00 0.61
CA GLU A 444 17.48 14.53 1.40
C GLU A 444 16.52 13.69 0.56
N GLU A 445 16.17 14.10 -0.65
CA GLU A 445 15.30 13.31 -1.54
C GLU A 445 15.88 11.95 -1.90
N LEU A 446 17.18 11.91 -2.22
CA LEU A 446 17.85 10.65 -2.53
C LEU A 446 17.94 9.76 -1.29
N LYS A 447 18.11 10.35 -0.10
CA LYS A 447 18.08 9.65 1.19
C LYS A 447 16.71 9.04 1.47
N LEU A 448 15.62 9.79 1.26
CA LEU A 448 14.25 9.30 1.39
C LEU A 448 14.00 8.12 0.46
N TYR A 449 14.39 8.26 -0.81
CA TYR A 449 14.29 7.18 -1.78
C TYR A 449 15.05 5.92 -1.32
N LEU A 450 16.32 6.07 -0.91
CA LEU A 450 17.13 4.95 -0.41
C LEU A 450 16.52 4.30 0.84
N ALA A 451 15.98 5.11 1.77
CA ALA A 451 15.29 4.63 2.96
C ALA A 451 14.08 3.77 2.57
N THR A 452 13.26 4.22 1.61
CA THR A 452 12.12 3.40 1.17
C THR A 452 12.53 2.15 0.39
N ALA A 453 13.66 2.17 -0.33
CA ALA A 453 14.19 0.98 -0.99
C ALA A 453 14.56 -0.10 0.05
N LEU A 454 15.24 0.29 1.12
CA LEU A 454 15.69 -0.58 2.22
C LEU A 454 14.55 -1.34 2.92
N LEU A 455 13.31 -0.83 2.90
CA LEU A 455 12.14 -1.52 3.46
C LEU A 455 11.75 -2.79 2.69
N THR A 456 12.05 -2.83 1.40
CA THR A 456 11.67 -3.96 0.53
C THR A 456 12.81 -4.96 0.36
N HIS A 457 14.00 -4.45 0.08
CA HIS A 457 15.21 -5.24 -0.08
C HIS A 457 16.42 -4.32 0.08
N ARG A 458 17.59 -4.88 0.38
CA ARG A 458 18.81 -4.08 0.45
C ARG A 458 19.32 -3.82 -0.98
N PRO A 459 19.25 -2.59 -1.51
CA PRO A 459 19.63 -2.32 -2.88
C PRO A 459 21.15 -2.45 -3.04
N LYS A 460 21.61 -2.89 -4.22
CA LYS A 460 23.04 -2.93 -4.55
C LYS A 460 23.37 -1.75 -5.44
N PHE A 461 24.61 -1.25 -5.32
CA PHE A 461 25.06 -0.10 -6.11
C PHE A 461 24.87 -0.29 -7.63
N LYS A 462 24.95 -1.52 -8.13
CA LYS A 462 24.79 -1.87 -9.55
C LYS A 462 23.34 -1.85 -10.04
N ASP A 463 22.37 -1.87 -9.13
CA ASP A 463 20.94 -1.92 -9.47
C ASP A 463 20.43 -0.53 -9.92
N PHE A 464 21.18 0.52 -9.62
CA PHE A 464 20.86 1.90 -9.99
C PHE A 464 21.41 2.29 -11.38
N SER A 465 20.70 3.21 -12.04
CA SER A 465 21.15 3.81 -13.31
C SER A 465 22.50 4.51 -13.16
N ALA A 466 23.21 4.74 -14.29
CA ALA A 466 24.49 5.44 -14.27
C ALA A 466 24.40 6.82 -13.61
N THR A 467 23.33 7.56 -13.89
CA THR A 467 23.09 8.90 -13.36
C THR A 467 22.85 8.88 -11.85
N VAL A 468 22.01 7.97 -11.34
CA VAL A 468 21.77 7.83 -9.88
C VAL A 468 23.03 7.39 -9.15
N ARG A 469 23.86 6.52 -9.75
CA ARG A 469 25.16 6.15 -9.19
C ARG A 469 26.11 7.34 -9.04
N GLN A 470 26.06 8.30 -9.97
CA GLN A 470 26.85 9.53 -9.85
C GLN A 470 26.25 10.49 -8.82
N ASP A 471 24.93 10.54 -8.65
CA ASP A 471 24.29 11.32 -7.57
C ASP A 471 24.73 10.83 -6.20
N ILE A 472 24.68 9.51 -5.97
CA ILE A 472 25.12 8.89 -4.72
C ILE A 472 26.56 9.29 -4.41
N LYS A 473 27.46 9.23 -5.41
CA LYS A 473 28.86 9.61 -5.24
C LYS A 473 29.04 11.11 -5.01
N GLY A 474 28.32 11.95 -5.75
CA GLY A 474 28.47 13.39 -5.68
C GLY A 474 27.87 14.01 -4.43
N LEU A 475 26.79 13.45 -3.90
CA LEU A 475 26.05 13.98 -2.75
C LEU A 475 26.50 13.36 -1.42
N PHE A 476 26.83 12.05 -1.39
CA PHE A 476 27.17 11.33 -0.16
C PHE A 476 28.63 10.85 -0.12
N GLY A 477 29.40 11.05 -1.20
CA GLY A 477 30.76 10.52 -1.33
C GLY A 477 30.83 9.03 -1.65
N SER A 478 30.10 8.19 -0.91
CA SER A 478 30.06 6.74 -1.11
C SER A 478 28.66 6.13 -0.93
N PHE A 479 28.42 5.01 -1.60
CA PHE A 479 27.16 4.27 -1.44
C PHE A 479 26.96 3.75 0.00
N LYS A 480 28.05 3.34 0.67
CA LYS A 480 28.00 2.88 2.05
C LYS A 480 27.51 3.97 3.00
N GLN A 481 27.99 5.20 2.80
CA GLN A 481 27.56 6.35 3.59
C GLN A 481 26.10 6.70 3.32
N ALA A 482 25.68 6.72 2.05
CA ALA A 482 24.29 6.97 1.68
C ALA A 482 23.32 5.97 2.34
N CYS A 483 23.68 4.67 2.35
CA CYS A 483 22.90 3.65 3.04
C CYS A 483 22.88 3.85 4.56
N ALA A 484 24.01 4.18 5.18
CA ALA A 484 24.06 4.40 6.64
C ALA A 484 23.17 5.58 7.07
N GLU A 485 23.16 6.67 6.29
CA GLU A 485 22.27 7.81 6.55
C GLU A 485 20.80 7.47 6.36
N ALA A 486 20.45 6.67 5.34
CA ALA A 486 19.09 6.20 5.11
C ALA A 486 18.62 5.21 6.21
N GLU A 487 19.50 4.33 6.68
CA GLU A 487 19.23 3.40 7.80
C GLU A 487 18.99 4.17 9.10
N ALA A 488 19.80 5.19 9.39
CA ALA A 488 19.59 6.07 10.55
C ALA A 488 18.22 6.78 10.49
N MET A 489 17.82 7.26 9.31
CA MET A 489 16.51 7.88 9.10
C MET A 489 15.35 6.91 9.35
N LEU A 490 15.46 5.65 8.90
CA LEU A 490 14.46 4.61 9.20
C LEU A 490 14.37 4.27 10.68
N PHE A 491 15.52 4.24 11.38
CA PHE A 491 15.52 4.02 12.82
C PHE A 491 14.76 5.15 13.55
N SER A 492 15.00 6.41 13.19
CA SER A 492 14.24 7.54 13.73
C SER A 492 12.75 7.48 13.39
N LEU A 493 12.37 6.96 12.21
CA LEU A 493 10.98 6.80 11.81
C LEU A 493 10.20 5.84 12.73
N SER A 494 10.89 4.86 13.32
CA SER A 494 10.28 3.88 14.23
C SER A 494 9.92 4.46 15.60
N ASP A 495 10.41 5.66 15.93
CA ASP A 495 10.11 6.35 17.17
C ASP A 495 8.82 7.18 17.05
N GLN A 496 7.76 6.68 17.69
CA GLN A 496 6.44 7.30 17.69
C GLN A 496 6.45 8.71 18.31
N GLU A 497 7.28 8.95 19.33
CA GLU A 497 7.35 10.25 20.01
C GLU A 497 7.97 11.32 19.10
N VAL A 498 8.99 10.95 18.33
CA VAL A 498 9.61 11.82 17.32
C VAL A 498 8.59 12.24 16.27
N ILE A 499 7.82 11.30 15.71
CA ILE A 499 6.79 11.60 14.70
C ILE A 499 5.68 12.49 15.28
N GLU A 500 5.25 12.23 16.51
CA GLU A 500 4.27 13.08 17.20
C GLU A 500 4.79 14.51 17.38
N GLN A 501 6.03 14.68 17.84
CA GLN A 501 6.63 15.99 18.03
C GLN A 501 6.74 16.76 16.72
N LEU A 502 7.22 16.11 15.65
CA LEU A 502 7.30 16.71 14.33
C LEU A 502 5.93 17.15 13.81
N CYS A 503 4.89 16.35 14.02
CA CYS A 503 3.54 16.74 13.64
C CYS A 503 3.04 17.97 14.43
N ARG A 504 3.37 18.05 15.74
CA ARG A 504 3.00 19.18 16.60
C ARG A 504 3.77 20.46 16.27
N GLU A 505 5.03 20.33 15.87
CA GLU A 505 5.91 21.46 15.52
C GLU A 505 5.79 21.90 14.06
N SER A 506 5.19 21.08 13.19
CA SER A 506 5.04 21.37 11.76
C SER A 506 4.55 22.80 11.51
N LYS A 507 5.26 23.54 10.67
CA LYS A 507 4.89 24.93 10.32
C LYS A 507 3.68 24.97 9.38
N ILE A 508 3.45 23.88 8.66
CA ILE A 508 2.39 23.72 7.67
C ILE A 508 1.45 22.59 8.08
N GLY A 509 0.16 22.77 7.83
CA GLY A 509 -0.89 21.81 8.16
C GLY A 509 -1.81 22.24 9.32
N LEU A 510 -3.04 21.74 9.28
CA LEU A 510 -4.04 21.91 10.32
C LEU A 510 -3.79 20.90 11.44
N LYS A 511 -3.37 21.41 12.60
CA LYS A 511 -3.12 20.63 13.81
C LYS A 511 -4.42 20.37 14.56
N LEU A 512 -4.82 19.10 14.62
CA LEU A 512 -5.93 18.61 15.44
C LEU A 512 -5.39 17.90 16.67
N SER A 513 -6.26 17.64 17.66
CA SER A 513 -5.87 16.98 18.92
C SER A 513 -5.28 15.59 18.77
N LYS A 514 -5.54 14.89 17.65
CA LYS A 514 -5.07 13.52 17.40
C LYS A 514 -4.33 13.36 16.07
N SER A 515 -4.22 14.40 15.26
CA SER A 515 -3.65 14.29 13.92
C SER A 515 -3.20 15.63 13.34
N LEU A 516 -2.25 15.59 12.41
CA LEU A 516 -1.90 16.69 11.52
C LEU A 516 -2.53 16.43 10.14
N LEU A 517 -3.23 17.42 9.60
CA LEU A 517 -3.76 17.38 8.23
C LEU A 517 -2.95 18.31 7.34
N VAL A 518 -2.53 17.85 6.17
CA VAL A 518 -1.71 18.63 5.22
C VAL A 518 -2.25 18.42 3.82
N HIS A 519 -2.35 19.48 3.02
CA HIS A 519 -2.69 19.34 1.61
C HIS A 519 -1.56 18.63 0.87
N ILE A 520 -1.87 17.77 -0.11
CA ILE A 520 -0.83 16.98 -0.80
C ILE A 520 0.23 17.84 -1.50
N SER A 521 -0.14 19.03 -1.99
CA SER A 521 0.82 19.98 -2.60
C SER A 521 1.89 20.47 -1.63
N SER A 522 1.65 20.38 -0.32
CA SER A 522 2.55 20.85 0.73
C SER A 522 3.28 19.71 1.45
N LEU A 523 3.15 18.47 0.94
CA LEU A 523 3.89 17.33 1.45
C LEU A 523 5.41 17.56 1.40
N GLU A 524 5.91 18.22 0.37
CA GLU A 524 7.35 18.47 0.17
C GLU A 524 7.94 19.48 1.17
N GLU A 525 7.10 20.29 1.81
CA GLU A 525 7.48 21.29 2.82
C GLU A 525 7.50 20.72 4.25
N LEU A 526 7.02 19.48 4.42
CA LEU A 526 7.08 18.80 5.71
C LEU A 526 8.50 18.34 6.03
N ASP A 527 8.72 18.05 7.31
CA ASP A 527 9.95 17.42 7.78
C ASP A 527 10.26 16.14 6.98
N PRO A 528 11.53 15.90 6.60
CA PRO A 528 11.95 14.70 5.88
C PRO A 528 11.44 13.38 6.49
N LEU A 529 11.32 13.26 7.81
CA LEU A 529 10.78 12.06 8.46
C LEU A 529 9.28 11.91 8.25
N LEU A 530 8.48 12.99 8.24
CA LEU A 530 7.05 12.92 7.91
C LEU A 530 6.83 12.56 6.44
N ARG A 531 7.69 13.09 5.55
CA ARG A 531 7.71 12.72 4.13
C ARG A 531 8.05 11.25 3.95
N LEU A 532 9.04 10.74 4.68
CA LEU A 532 9.37 9.31 4.69
C LEU A 532 8.22 8.46 5.24
N TYR A 533 7.57 8.91 6.32
CA TYR A 533 6.41 8.24 6.92
C TYR A 533 5.28 8.03 5.91
N GLU A 534 4.94 9.08 5.15
CA GLU A 534 3.98 9.00 4.05
C GLU A 534 4.47 8.11 2.92
N ALA A 535 5.75 8.19 2.57
CA ALA A 535 6.35 7.41 1.49
C ALA A 535 6.35 5.91 1.78
N CYS A 536 6.52 5.49 3.04
CA CYS A 536 6.40 4.10 3.45
C CYS A 536 5.01 3.53 3.14
N ALA A 537 3.97 4.33 3.40
CA ALA A 537 2.59 3.95 3.13
C ALA A 537 2.30 3.92 1.62
N SER A 538 2.60 5.01 0.91
CA SER A 538 2.31 5.13 -0.51
C SER A 538 3.12 4.19 -1.38
N ARG A 539 4.36 3.82 -0.99
CA ARG A 539 5.16 2.83 -1.70
C ARG A 539 4.62 1.41 -1.55
N THR A 540 4.06 1.08 -0.40
CA THR A 540 3.65 -0.29 -0.08
C THR A 540 2.22 -0.56 -0.53
N VAL A 541 1.33 0.40 -0.29
CA VAL A 541 -0.12 0.28 -0.52
C VAL A 541 -0.57 1.12 -1.71
N GLY A 542 0.08 2.26 -1.97
CA GLY A 542 -0.41 3.27 -2.91
C GLY A 542 -1.19 4.39 -2.21
N ARG A 543 -1.41 5.50 -2.94
CA ARG A 543 -2.27 6.61 -2.48
C ARG A 543 -3.70 6.43 -2.95
N LEU A 544 -4.62 7.12 -2.26
CA LEU A 544 -5.98 7.30 -2.77
C LEU A 544 -5.93 8.21 -4.00
N GLU A 545 -6.71 7.89 -5.02
CA GLU A 545 -6.84 8.74 -6.20
C GLU A 545 -7.50 10.08 -5.86
N ASN A 546 -7.01 11.14 -6.48
CA ASN A 546 -7.45 12.51 -6.17
C ASN A 546 -7.39 12.79 -4.67
N VAL A 547 -6.38 12.24 -3.99
CA VAL A 547 -6.05 12.63 -2.62
C VAL A 547 -5.80 14.14 -2.62
N THR A 548 -6.45 14.81 -1.69
CA THR A 548 -6.33 16.24 -1.50
C THR A 548 -5.60 16.53 -0.20
N VAL A 549 -5.93 15.78 0.86
CA VAL A 549 -5.38 15.97 2.21
C VAL A 549 -4.82 14.66 2.73
N ILE A 550 -3.66 14.73 3.34
CA ILE A 550 -2.97 13.66 4.04
C ILE A 550 -3.14 13.89 5.54
N GLN A 551 -3.54 12.86 6.27
CA GLN A 551 -3.74 12.91 7.72
C GLN A 551 -2.72 11.98 8.41
N PHE A 552 -1.82 12.59 9.18
CA PHE A 552 -0.86 11.90 10.04
C PHE A 552 -1.44 11.75 11.43
N TYR A 553 -1.50 10.54 11.98
CA TYR A 553 -2.00 10.30 13.33
C TYR A 553 -0.86 10.40 14.36
N LEU A 554 -1.08 11.12 15.47
CA LEU A 554 -0.03 11.36 16.48
C LEU A 554 0.29 10.10 17.30
N ALA A 555 -0.74 9.41 17.78
CA ALA A 555 -0.60 8.33 18.77
C ALA A 555 -0.75 6.91 18.19
N LYS A 556 -0.87 6.76 16.87
CA LYS A 556 -1.03 5.47 16.22
C LYS A 556 -0.17 5.41 14.96
N PRO A 557 0.44 4.26 14.62
CA PRO A 557 1.17 4.08 13.37
C PRO A 557 0.19 4.00 12.19
N LYS A 558 -0.49 5.11 11.89
CA LYS A 558 -1.56 5.21 10.90
C LYS A 558 -1.40 6.46 10.06
N ILE A 559 -1.82 6.35 8.82
CA ILE A 559 -1.96 7.48 7.91
C ILE A 559 -3.30 7.37 7.18
N ALA A 560 -3.88 8.50 6.81
CA ALA A 560 -5.06 8.51 5.95
C ALA A 560 -4.92 9.49 4.80
N TYR A 561 -5.54 9.13 3.67
CA TYR A 561 -5.68 9.95 2.49
C TYR A 561 -7.14 10.34 2.31
N LEU A 562 -7.41 11.63 2.22
CA LEU A 562 -8.75 12.20 2.15
C LEU A 562 -8.95 12.88 0.80
N SER A 563 -10.05 12.57 0.12
CA SER A 563 -10.40 13.16 -1.17
C SER A 563 -11.49 14.23 -1.02
N TYR A 564 -11.15 15.44 -1.43
CA TYR A 564 -12.03 16.61 -1.50
C TYR A 564 -11.99 17.16 -2.94
N PRO A 565 -12.77 16.59 -3.89
CA PRO A 565 -12.66 16.96 -5.31
C PRO A 565 -12.89 18.44 -5.61
N GLU A 566 -13.74 19.11 -4.81
CA GLU A 566 -14.07 20.52 -4.98
C GLU A 566 -13.26 21.44 -4.05
N PHE A 567 -12.07 21.01 -3.63
CA PHE A 567 -11.25 21.73 -2.63
C PHE A 567 -11.03 23.22 -2.94
N ASP A 568 -10.80 23.57 -4.20
CA ASP A 568 -10.58 24.97 -4.60
C ASP A 568 -11.86 25.77 -4.80
N ARG A 569 -12.94 25.09 -5.20
CA ARG A 569 -14.19 25.71 -5.65
C ARG A 569 -15.17 25.91 -4.50
N ASP A 570 -15.30 24.92 -3.63
CA ASP A 570 -16.16 24.96 -2.45
C ASP A 570 -15.38 25.54 -1.26
N PRO A 571 -15.86 26.59 -0.57
CA PRO A 571 -15.24 27.09 0.64
C PRO A 571 -15.12 26.04 1.76
N HIS A 572 -16.09 25.12 1.86
CA HIS A 572 -16.10 24.01 2.81
C HIS A 572 -16.37 22.70 2.09
N PRO A 573 -15.37 22.16 1.37
CA PRO A 573 -15.58 21.03 0.49
C PRO A 573 -16.01 19.79 1.29
N PRO A 574 -17.00 19.03 0.80
CA PRO A 574 -17.42 17.80 1.45
C PRO A 574 -16.36 16.71 1.26
N LEU A 575 -16.12 15.93 2.32
CA LEU A 575 -15.30 14.73 2.24
C LEU A 575 -16.01 13.71 1.35
N LYS A 576 -15.38 13.33 0.24
CA LYS A 576 -15.94 12.31 -0.67
C LYS A 576 -15.54 10.91 -0.22
N ALA A 577 -14.25 10.72 0.03
CA ALA A 577 -13.70 9.43 0.38
C ALA A 577 -12.50 9.57 1.33
N LYS A 578 -12.31 8.55 2.16
CA LYS A 578 -11.18 8.40 3.07
C LYS A 578 -10.58 7.01 2.89
N MET A 579 -9.27 6.93 2.73
CA MET A 579 -8.49 5.69 2.77
C MET A 579 -7.54 5.75 3.96
N GLU A 580 -7.66 4.83 4.90
CA GLU A 580 -6.81 4.73 6.08
C GLU A 580 -5.92 3.50 5.97
N ILE A 581 -4.64 3.66 6.30
CA ILE A 581 -3.66 2.57 6.29
C ILE A 581 -3.11 2.45 7.71
N ASN A 582 -3.14 1.24 8.25
CA ASN A 582 -2.40 0.90 9.45
C ASN A 582 -1.00 0.41 9.04
N LEU A 583 0.04 1.12 9.46
CA LEU A 583 1.41 0.80 9.01
C LEU A 583 2.00 -0.44 9.68
N GLY A 584 1.39 -0.92 10.77
CA GLY A 584 1.87 -2.12 11.48
C GLY A 584 1.51 -3.43 10.79
N ASP A 585 0.32 -3.50 10.17
CA ASP A 585 -0.21 -4.70 9.51
C ASP A 585 -0.57 -4.45 8.03
N LEU A 586 -0.41 -3.22 7.55
CA LEU A 586 -0.75 -2.73 6.21
C LEU A 586 -2.23 -2.82 5.85
N ASN A 587 -3.11 -3.05 6.84
CA ASN A 587 -4.54 -3.11 6.59
C ASN A 587 -5.09 -1.77 6.10
N VAL A 588 -5.85 -1.83 5.00
CA VAL A 588 -6.46 -0.67 4.34
C VAL A 588 -7.95 -0.61 4.65
N TYR A 589 -8.41 0.53 5.16
CA TYR A 589 -9.82 0.82 5.38
C TYR A 589 -10.27 1.94 4.45
N TYR A 590 -11.24 1.65 3.60
CA TYR A 590 -11.80 2.63 2.67
C TYR A 590 -13.23 2.99 3.08
N THR A 591 -13.56 4.28 3.03
CA THR A 591 -14.89 4.79 3.35
C THR A 591 -15.29 5.83 2.32
N GLU A 592 -16.39 5.58 1.61
CA GLU A 592 -17.09 6.60 0.82
C GLU A 592 -18.18 7.25 1.67
N TYR A 593 -18.28 8.57 1.60
CA TYR A 593 -19.25 9.32 2.39
C TYR A 593 -20.49 9.65 1.55
N ASN A 594 -21.66 9.45 2.15
CA ASN A 594 -22.92 9.91 1.57
C ASN A 594 -22.92 11.45 1.45
N GLN A 595 -23.24 11.93 0.26
CA GLN A 595 -23.24 13.36 -0.07
C GLN A 595 -24.44 14.14 0.51
N ASN A 596 -25.39 13.46 1.18
CA ASN A 596 -26.53 14.11 1.84
C ASN A 596 -26.13 14.90 3.10
N ASN A 597 -25.19 14.39 3.90
CA ASN A 597 -24.65 15.10 5.07
C ASN A 597 -23.18 14.74 5.34
N PRO A 598 -22.26 15.04 4.41
CA PRO A 598 -20.86 14.65 4.52
C PRO A 598 -20.14 15.52 5.58
N PRO A 599 -19.05 15.01 6.18
CA PRO A 599 -18.10 15.84 6.90
C PRO A 599 -17.55 16.96 6.00
N LEU A 600 -17.35 18.15 6.56
CA LEU A 600 -16.81 19.30 5.85
C LEU A 600 -15.39 19.62 6.29
N LEU A 601 -14.61 20.18 5.37
CA LEU A 601 -13.30 20.73 5.65
C LEU A 601 -13.39 22.23 5.94
N HIS A 602 -12.73 22.66 7.02
CA HIS A 602 -12.62 24.07 7.41
C HIS A 602 -11.14 24.48 7.45
N GLU A 603 -10.88 25.79 7.48
CA GLU A 603 -9.53 26.36 7.61
C GLU A 603 -8.53 25.88 6.56
N LYS A 604 -8.95 25.90 5.28
CA LYS A 604 -8.12 25.42 4.16
C LYS A 604 -6.77 26.13 4.04
N ASP A 605 -6.69 27.39 4.48
CA ASP A 605 -5.46 28.19 4.51
C ASP A 605 -4.35 27.55 5.35
N LYS A 606 -4.69 26.79 6.38
CA LYS A 606 -3.70 26.09 7.21
C LYS A 606 -3.14 24.84 6.54
N LEU A 607 -3.84 24.27 5.55
CA LEU A 607 -3.46 23.02 4.90
C LEU A 607 -2.45 23.21 3.78
N VAL A 608 -2.39 24.41 3.19
CA VAL A 608 -1.59 24.75 2.01
C VAL A 608 -0.54 25.81 2.35
N SER A 609 0.50 25.91 1.52
CA SER A 609 1.53 26.92 1.68
C SER A 609 1.12 28.30 1.20
N SER A 610 1.91 29.29 1.61
CA SER A 610 1.72 30.70 1.24
C SER A 610 1.83 30.97 -0.25
N ASP A 611 2.51 30.11 -1.02
CA ASP A 611 2.63 30.21 -2.47
C ASP A 611 1.49 29.51 -3.22
N TYR A 612 0.58 28.84 -2.51
CA TYR A 612 -0.59 28.21 -3.11
C TYR A 612 -1.49 29.27 -3.78
N PRO A 613 -1.94 29.09 -5.04
CA PRO A 613 -2.62 30.15 -5.80
C PRO A 613 -3.84 30.78 -5.12
N LEU A 614 -4.55 30.02 -4.29
CA LEU A 614 -5.75 30.46 -3.56
C LEU A 614 -5.51 30.74 -2.07
N TYR A 615 -4.27 30.74 -1.58
CA TYR A 615 -3.93 30.94 -0.17
C TYR A 615 -4.59 32.19 0.43
N GLU A 616 -4.36 33.36 -0.16
CA GLU A 616 -4.91 34.65 0.28
C GLU A 616 -6.45 34.70 0.28
N LYS A 617 -7.08 33.91 -0.58
CA LYS A 617 -8.55 33.79 -0.64
C LYS A 617 -9.06 32.95 0.54
N PHE A 618 -8.39 31.85 0.85
CA PHE A 618 -8.74 30.98 1.97
C PHE A 618 -8.48 31.68 3.31
N ALA A 619 -7.30 32.29 3.48
CA ALA A 619 -6.92 32.96 4.73
C ALA A 619 -7.90 34.08 5.11
N ARG A 620 -8.31 34.87 4.11
CA ARG A 620 -9.31 35.92 4.29
C ARG A 620 -10.68 35.39 4.69
N LEU A 621 -11.11 34.27 4.11
CA LEU A 621 -12.38 33.64 4.47
C LEU A 621 -12.31 33.11 5.91
N THR A 622 -11.27 32.35 6.25
CA THR A 622 -11.05 31.82 7.60
C THR A 622 -11.04 32.95 8.64
N GLN A 623 -10.38 34.07 8.35
CA GLN A 623 -10.39 35.24 9.24
C GLN A 623 -11.79 35.85 9.38
N GLN A 624 -12.57 35.94 8.31
CA GLN A 624 -13.97 36.40 8.39
C GLN A 624 -14.83 35.45 9.24
N GLU A 625 -14.66 34.13 9.08
CA GLU A 625 -15.39 33.13 9.85
C GLU A 625 -15.06 33.19 11.34
N ARG A 626 -13.78 33.40 11.68
CA ARG A 626 -13.31 33.64 13.06
C ARG A 626 -13.89 34.91 13.65
N ASP A 627 -13.88 36.01 12.90
CA ASP A 627 -14.48 37.29 13.31
C ASP A 627 -15.98 37.14 13.62
N TRP A 628 -16.66 36.26 12.89
CA TRP A 628 -18.09 35.99 13.02
C TRP A 628 -18.43 34.90 14.05
N GLY A 629 -17.42 34.25 14.63
CA GLY A 629 -17.59 33.17 15.61
C GLY A 629 -18.07 31.84 15.05
N LEU A 630 -18.03 31.68 13.72
CA LEU A 630 -18.50 30.47 13.04
C LEU A 630 -17.61 29.26 13.31
N LEU A 631 -16.35 29.48 13.73
CA LEU A 631 -15.37 28.42 14.00
C LEU A 631 -15.17 28.14 15.51
N ASP A 632 -16.06 28.64 16.38
CA ASP A 632 -15.92 28.48 17.83
C ASP A 632 -16.18 27.04 18.29
N ASP A 633 -17.13 26.33 17.66
CA ASP A 633 -17.46 24.94 17.95
C ASP A 633 -17.29 24.03 16.72
N PHE A 634 -16.08 23.51 16.55
CA PHE A 634 -15.74 22.55 15.49
C PHE A 634 -16.57 21.26 15.52
N LYS A 635 -17.10 20.84 16.67
CA LYS A 635 -17.93 19.64 16.75
C LYS A 635 -19.30 19.90 16.13
N ALA A 636 -19.87 21.08 16.36
CA ALA A 636 -21.16 21.49 15.82
C ALA A 636 -21.13 21.68 14.30
N ILE A 637 -20.02 22.15 13.73
CA ILE A 637 -19.90 22.45 12.29
C ILE A 637 -19.32 21.30 11.45
N ARG A 638 -18.99 20.17 12.06
CA ARG A 638 -18.26 19.06 11.41
C ARG A 638 -18.91 18.56 10.12
N ASP A 639 -20.23 18.60 10.02
CA ASP A 639 -20.98 18.13 8.85
C ASP A 639 -21.85 19.22 8.22
N ARG A 640 -22.32 18.96 7.00
CA ARG A 640 -23.07 19.95 6.19
C ARG A 640 -24.27 20.54 6.91
N ARG A 641 -25.08 19.73 7.59
CA ARG A 641 -26.26 20.21 8.32
C ARG A 641 -25.85 21.08 9.51
N GLY A 642 -24.84 20.64 10.25
CA GLY A 642 -24.26 21.42 11.35
C GLY A 642 -23.75 22.78 10.90
N TRP A 643 -23.02 22.82 9.79
CA TRP A 643 -22.52 24.06 9.20
C TRP A 643 -23.63 25.00 8.73
N LEU A 644 -24.63 24.49 8.01
CA LEU A 644 -25.78 25.29 7.57
C LEU A 644 -26.57 25.87 8.74
N LYS A 645 -26.74 25.09 9.81
CA LYS A 645 -27.38 25.56 11.05
C LYS A 645 -26.56 26.66 11.72
N CYS A 646 -25.23 26.50 11.80
CA CYS A 646 -24.34 27.51 12.35
C CYS A 646 -24.43 28.84 11.58
N LEU A 647 -24.42 28.78 10.25
CA LEU A 647 -24.62 29.95 9.39
C LEU A 647 -25.96 30.65 9.68
N GLU A 648 -27.05 29.88 9.80
CA GLU A 648 -28.37 30.41 10.13
C GLU A 648 -28.43 31.08 11.52
N GLU A 649 -27.89 30.44 12.55
CA GLU A 649 -27.86 30.97 13.92
C GLU A 649 -27.12 32.32 13.97
N HIS A 650 -26.03 32.45 13.21
CA HIS A 650 -25.21 33.66 13.10
C HIS A 650 -25.69 34.65 12.03
N GLY A 651 -26.82 34.38 11.35
CA GLY A 651 -27.35 35.27 10.32
C GLY A 651 -26.44 35.42 9.09
N ALA A 652 -25.59 34.44 8.84
CA ALA A 652 -24.63 34.43 7.75
C ALA A 652 -25.17 33.65 6.55
N GLU A 653 -24.81 34.12 5.35
CA GLU A 653 -24.90 33.37 4.11
C GLU A 653 -23.51 33.33 3.46
N LEU A 654 -23.14 32.19 2.89
CA LEU A 654 -21.86 32.02 2.22
C LEU A 654 -22.08 32.06 0.70
N LYS A 655 -21.46 33.03 0.03
CA LYS A 655 -21.51 33.15 -1.43
C LYS A 655 -20.09 33.11 -1.99
N ASN A 656 -19.76 32.02 -2.68
CA ASN A 656 -18.38 31.69 -3.05
C ASN A 656 -17.52 31.63 -1.78
N HIS A 657 -16.40 32.37 -1.73
CA HIS A 657 -15.53 32.43 -0.54
C HIS A 657 -15.71 33.76 0.22
N HIS A 658 -16.95 34.22 0.34
CA HIS A 658 -17.28 35.46 1.04
C HIS A 658 -18.52 35.28 1.91
N LEU A 659 -18.39 35.67 3.18
CA LEU A 659 -19.52 35.75 4.09
C LEU A 659 -20.31 37.04 3.86
N ARG A 660 -21.64 36.91 3.89
CA ARG A 660 -22.58 38.02 3.82
C ARG A 660 -23.64 37.84 4.89
N TRP A 661 -24.28 38.94 5.26
CA TRP A 661 -25.46 38.87 6.13
C TRP A 661 -26.65 38.38 5.30
N ARG A 662 -27.40 37.44 5.86
CA ARG A 662 -28.69 36.99 5.31
C ARG A 662 -29.62 38.19 5.10
N LYS A 663 -30.32 38.21 3.96
CA LYS A 663 -31.19 39.33 3.58
C LYS A 663 -32.49 39.39 4.37
N ASP A 664 -32.90 38.28 4.97
CA ASP A 664 -34.13 38.11 5.73
C ASP A 664 -33.96 38.38 7.24
N LEU A 665 -32.79 38.89 7.67
CA LEU A 665 -32.57 39.31 9.06
C LEU A 665 -33.30 40.63 9.38
N ASP A 666 -33.92 40.68 10.56
CA ASP A 666 -34.44 41.93 11.10
C ASP A 666 -33.30 42.91 11.47
N LEU A 667 -33.60 44.22 11.44
CA LEU A 667 -32.61 45.28 11.65
C LEU A 667 -31.99 45.26 13.05
N TYR A 668 -32.72 44.79 14.06
CA TYR A 668 -32.26 44.76 15.44
C TYR A 668 -31.24 43.63 15.64
N ARG A 669 -31.57 42.42 15.19
CA ARG A 669 -30.68 41.25 15.19
C ARG A 669 -29.41 41.52 14.38
N LEU A 670 -29.52 42.15 13.21
CA LEU A 670 -28.36 42.55 12.42
C LEU A 670 -27.43 43.52 13.17
N LYS A 671 -27.99 44.48 13.93
CA LYS A 671 -27.20 45.43 14.73
C LYS A 671 -26.45 44.71 15.86
N ILE A 672 -27.09 43.75 16.54
CA ILE A 672 -26.46 42.94 17.59
C ILE A 672 -25.29 42.14 17.02
N LEU A 673 -25.52 41.39 15.94
CA LEU A 673 -24.50 40.54 15.33
C LEU A 673 -23.30 41.37 14.83
N LYS A 674 -23.54 42.51 14.19
CA LYS A 674 -22.45 43.44 13.79
C LYS A 674 -21.65 43.95 14.98
N SER A 675 -22.30 44.26 16.10
CA SER A 675 -21.63 44.69 17.32
C SER A 675 -20.73 43.59 17.89
N GLN A 676 -21.21 42.33 17.91
CA GLN A 676 -20.43 41.16 18.36
C GLN A 676 -19.19 40.94 17.49
N VAL A 677 -19.34 41.01 16.16
CA VAL A 677 -18.21 40.91 15.21
C VAL A 677 -17.18 42.01 15.46
N GLN A 678 -17.61 43.26 15.65
CA GLN A 678 -16.69 44.37 15.94
C GLN A 678 -15.95 44.19 17.28
N GLN A 679 -16.64 43.68 18.29
CA GLN A 679 -16.03 43.38 19.59
C GLN A 679 -14.97 42.29 19.46
N ARG A 680 -15.26 41.19 18.74
CA ARG A 680 -14.29 40.11 18.46
C ARG A 680 -13.06 40.62 17.72
N ARG A 681 -13.24 41.43 16.67
CA ARG A 681 -12.13 42.06 15.94
C ARG A 681 -11.25 42.92 16.85
N ARG A 682 -11.85 43.69 17.77
CA ARG A 682 -11.10 44.51 18.73
C ARG A 682 -10.33 43.66 19.73
N GLN A 683 -10.89 42.53 20.16
CA GLN A 683 -10.21 41.60 21.07
C GLN A 683 -9.04 40.91 20.37
N GLN A 684 -9.20 40.40 19.15
CA GLN A 684 -8.12 39.75 18.40
C GLN A 684 -6.95 40.71 18.12
N LYS A 685 -7.23 41.97 17.77
CA LYS A 685 -6.19 43.01 17.60
C LYS A 685 -5.43 43.36 18.88
N LYS A 686 -5.95 43.01 20.06
CA LYS A 686 -5.25 43.21 21.34
C LYS A 686 -4.42 41.98 21.75
N SER A 687 -4.64 40.83 21.10
CA SER A 687 -3.98 39.56 21.40
C SER A 687 -2.91 39.16 20.38
N GLN A 688 -2.88 39.82 19.22
CA GLN A 688 -1.74 39.87 18.30
C GLN A 688 -0.81 41.00 18.72
#